data_AF-A0A349PQI5-F1
#
_entry.id   AF-A0A349PQI5-F1
#
_cell.length_a   1.000
_cell.length_b   1.000
_cell.length_c   1.000
_cell.angle_alpha   90.00
_cell.angle_beta   90.00
_cell.angle_gamma   90.00
#
_symmetry.space_group_name_H-M   'P 1'
#
loop_
_entity.id
_entity.type
_entity.pdbx_description
1 polymer ?
#
loop_
_entity_poly.entity_id
_entity_poly.type
_entity_poly.pdbx_seq_one_letter_code
_entity_poly.pdbx_strand_id
1 'polypeptide(L)'
;MKKNRILNFQILLFFAMLLPLISFSQVAVKWNKQFTSTIQWQEVTTLGNLIVSSGEGLLGIDSETGKIKWNKTKLSNISRDLFEELPNSPFFSIKDNSTFYLIDQFTGDEVFSSSKAGIAKVNEYFLLYNSDAILVAGQDANNNPLILSVKMSDGSLSWSMNDKFDRIIAVNELGNDELLLVTLFNIYKLKASTGKTIWKKPTSDEAASVDKLGALGKLMKEAANNMTDLVNIDLRFYRKPDGTVFYLGSQQESPFTTISTSENPIMKYTSRYMSYNISDGSKVWDRYLEVNGKLGFVDFTENGLMILPDDGNRSKINLFDYQTKDGKWGNKGRGISIKGGIYNYMKSNDGVLLVSQTSSNDFLNYLDPKAGVITFEDPVKIRGSVVGIVPLSSSILYITDQSMNILDQSKGLLKWKNNIATSPNLTAEYEGKIYAFDLSSGIIKTIDKKTEEVIELSKTPIFFQGKESPRQLEVLEDGIFLNSDQNVAKVKFDGTTEYVKYYPAPREEGWKRALLYASAARALLISAQSHLISGSIATIERDVAKKDLATAGFISQVGNAYSNLGTAASSYANEAFRRANARITATKSGRDFMFIMSQQDKEIVLLKVSKITGQAEGQVALGNDRTPNYAVDDITGQIYYLTGNNKITSYKAN
;
A
#
# COMPACT_ATOMS: atom_id res chain seq x y z
N MET A 1 -73.85 -30.54 61.36
CA MET A 1 -72.59 -29.79 61.16
C MET A 1 -71.56 -30.67 60.46
N LYS A 2 -71.35 -30.50 59.14
CA LYS A 2 -70.16 -30.92 58.39
C LYS A 2 -70.08 -30.04 57.14
N LYS A 3 -69.06 -29.16 57.08
CA LYS A 3 -68.76 -28.29 55.92
C LYS A 3 -67.86 -29.07 54.96
N ASN A 4 -68.32 -29.30 53.73
CA ASN A 4 -67.46 -29.71 52.62
C ASN A 4 -66.97 -28.44 51.90
N ARG A 5 -65.65 -28.28 51.78
CA ARG A 5 -65.00 -27.27 50.94
C ARG A 5 -64.81 -27.84 49.54
N ILE A 6 -65.32 -27.12 48.55
CA ILE A 6 -65.10 -27.34 47.11
C ILE A 6 -63.74 -26.70 46.76
N LEU A 7 -62.86 -27.47 46.10
CA LEU A 7 -61.58 -27.01 45.58
C LEU A 7 -61.77 -26.68 44.09
N ASN A 8 -61.61 -25.40 43.72
CA ASN A 8 -61.63 -24.95 42.32
C ASN A 8 -60.31 -25.33 41.64
N PHE A 9 -60.40 -26.01 40.49
CA PHE A 9 -59.28 -26.31 39.60
C PHE A 9 -59.11 -25.14 38.62
N GLN A 10 -58.02 -24.36 38.75
CA GLN A 10 -57.62 -23.39 37.74
C GLN A 10 -56.83 -24.11 36.64
N ILE A 11 -57.32 -24.01 35.40
CA ILE A 11 -56.62 -24.44 34.19
C ILE A 11 -55.53 -23.41 33.89
N LEU A 12 -54.27 -23.81 34.06
CA LEU A 12 -53.10 -23.03 33.63
C LEU A 12 -52.87 -23.32 32.14
N LEU A 13 -53.18 -22.36 31.26
CA LEU A 13 -52.85 -22.42 29.84
C LEU A 13 -51.34 -22.13 29.68
N PHE A 14 -50.55 -23.15 29.38
CA PHE A 14 -49.13 -23.03 29.05
C PHE A 14 -49.01 -22.50 27.61
N PHE A 15 -48.74 -21.20 27.45
CA PHE A 15 -48.41 -20.60 26.16
C PHE A 15 -46.94 -20.95 25.85
N ALA A 16 -46.72 -22.04 25.13
CA ALA A 16 -45.40 -22.38 24.61
C ALA A 16 -45.01 -21.35 23.53
N MET A 17 -44.13 -20.41 23.89
CA MET A 17 -43.41 -19.57 22.94
C MET A 17 -42.57 -20.48 22.03
N LEU A 18 -43.10 -20.83 20.86
CA LEU A 18 -42.30 -21.35 19.76
C LEU A 18 -41.36 -20.23 19.30
N LEU A 19 -40.12 -20.23 19.81
CA LEU A 19 -39.02 -19.52 19.18
C LEU A 19 -38.78 -20.17 17.81
N PRO A 20 -38.95 -19.45 16.67
CA PRO A 20 -38.60 -20.01 15.39
C PRO A 20 -37.10 -20.29 15.36
N LEU A 21 -36.72 -21.55 15.15
CA LEU A 21 -35.36 -21.93 14.78
C LEU A 21 -35.07 -21.32 13.41
N ILE A 22 -34.34 -20.21 13.37
CA ILE A 22 -33.95 -19.57 12.12
C ILE A 22 -32.83 -20.43 11.50
N SER A 23 -33.20 -21.36 10.61
CA SER A 23 -32.24 -22.09 9.78
C SER A 23 -31.89 -21.26 8.56
N PHE A 24 -30.65 -20.77 8.46
CA PHE A 24 -30.18 -20.05 7.28
C PHE A 24 -29.80 -21.04 6.17
N SER A 25 -30.10 -20.68 4.91
CA SER A 25 -29.72 -21.52 3.77
C SER A 25 -28.20 -21.59 3.63
N GLN A 26 -27.67 -22.78 3.39
CA GLN A 26 -26.26 -22.96 3.05
C GLN A 26 -25.95 -22.22 1.73
N VAL A 27 -24.87 -21.44 1.69
CA VAL A 27 -24.38 -20.83 0.45
C VAL A 27 -24.00 -21.95 -0.52
N ALA A 28 -24.32 -21.79 -1.80
CA ALA A 28 -24.12 -22.82 -2.81
C ALA A 28 -22.65 -23.22 -2.92
N VAL A 29 -22.40 -24.53 -2.89
CA VAL A 29 -21.11 -25.11 -3.24
C VAL A 29 -20.89 -24.89 -4.73
N LYS A 30 -19.83 -24.16 -5.09
CA LYS A 30 -19.43 -23.96 -6.48
C LYS A 30 -18.66 -25.17 -7.00
N TRP A 31 -17.70 -25.65 -6.21
CA TRP A 31 -16.93 -26.86 -6.48
C TRP A 31 -16.33 -27.39 -5.19
N ASN A 32 -15.90 -28.65 -5.21
CA ASN A 32 -15.07 -29.21 -4.16
C ASN A 32 -13.92 -30.00 -4.79
N LYS A 33 -12.76 -29.98 -4.14
CA LYS A 33 -11.55 -30.65 -4.59
C LYS A 33 -10.93 -31.42 -3.45
N GLN A 34 -10.88 -32.74 -3.62
CA GLN A 34 -10.12 -33.64 -2.76
C GLN A 34 -8.67 -33.70 -3.25
N PHE A 35 -7.73 -33.48 -2.34
CA PHE A 35 -6.29 -33.66 -2.53
C PHE A 35 -5.86 -35.00 -1.92
N THR A 36 -4.77 -35.55 -2.44
CA THR A 36 -4.19 -36.82 -1.96
C THR A 36 -3.35 -36.61 -0.71
N SER A 37 -2.80 -35.41 -0.52
CA SER A 37 -1.97 -35.04 0.64
C SER A 37 -2.62 -33.98 1.52
N THR A 38 -2.10 -33.86 2.74
CA THR A 38 -2.47 -32.78 3.67
C THR A 38 -2.11 -31.42 3.08
N ILE A 39 -3.03 -30.48 3.20
CA ILE A 39 -2.85 -29.07 2.88
C ILE A 39 -2.25 -28.36 4.09
N GLN A 40 -1.15 -27.64 3.88
CA GLN A 40 -0.49 -26.82 4.88
C GLN A 40 -1.19 -25.47 5.02
N TRP A 41 -1.46 -24.82 3.90
CA TRP A 41 -2.17 -23.54 3.84
C TRP A 41 -2.74 -23.28 2.44
N GLN A 42 -3.67 -22.32 2.37
CA GLN A 42 -4.26 -21.82 1.14
C GLN A 42 -4.39 -20.30 1.21
N GLU A 43 -4.26 -19.61 0.08
CA GLU A 43 -4.38 -18.15 -0.02
C GLU A 43 -4.95 -17.72 -1.37
N VAL A 44 -5.77 -16.66 -1.36
CA VAL A 44 -6.19 -15.98 -2.58
C VAL A 44 -5.30 -14.76 -2.78
N THR A 45 -4.59 -14.70 -3.91
CA THR A 45 -3.72 -13.57 -4.25
C THR A 45 -4.51 -12.31 -4.58
N THR A 46 -3.84 -11.17 -4.59
CA THR A 46 -4.43 -9.87 -4.97
C THR A 46 -5.02 -9.91 -6.39
N LEU A 47 -4.43 -10.69 -7.29
CA LEU A 47 -4.92 -10.90 -8.67
C LEU A 47 -5.93 -12.05 -8.80
N GLY A 48 -6.37 -12.65 -7.69
CA GLY A 48 -7.50 -13.59 -7.63
C GLY A 48 -7.17 -15.06 -7.92
N ASN A 49 -5.90 -15.46 -7.79
CA ASN A 49 -5.50 -16.88 -7.92
C ASN A 49 -5.53 -17.57 -6.56
N LEU A 50 -6.00 -18.81 -6.51
CA LEU A 50 -5.93 -19.62 -5.30
C LEU A 50 -4.63 -20.42 -5.30
N ILE A 51 -3.74 -20.13 -4.36
CA ILE A 51 -2.48 -20.85 -4.14
C ILE A 51 -2.66 -21.80 -2.97
N VAL A 52 -2.21 -23.05 -3.14
CA VAL A 52 -2.31 -24.10 -2.12
C VAL A 52 -0.96 -24.76 -1.92
N SER A 53 -0.48 -24.80 -0.68
CA SER A 53 0.70 -25.58 -0.29
C SER A 53 0.26 -26.92 0.30
N SER A 54 0.79 -28.01 -0.23
CA SER A 54 0.45 -29.37 0.20
C SER A 54 1.65 -30.31 0.09
N GLY A 55 1.50 -31.55 0.54
CA GLY A 55 2.50 -32.61 0.34
C GLY A 55 2.73 -32.98 -1.13
N GLU A 56 1.80 -32.66 -2.03
CA GLU A 56 1.96 -32.88 -3.49
C GLU A 56 2.81 -31.81 -4.18
N GLY A 57 3.01 -30.67 -3.53
CA GLY A 57 3.63 -29.49 -4.13
C GLY A 57 2.92 -28.18 -3.80
N LEU A 58 3.44 -27.10 -4.36
CA LEU A 58 2.81 -25.80 -4.42
C LEU A 58 1.94 -25.72 -5.68
N LEU A 59 0.66 -25.43 -5.50
CA LEU A 59 -0.37 -25.61 -6.51
C LEU A 59 -1.07 -24.29 -6.82
N GLY A 60 -1.29 -24.02 -8.10
CA GLY A 60 -2.22 -23.00 -8.55
C GLY A 60 -3.55 -23.65 -8.91
N ILE A 61 -4.61 -23.24 -8.22
CA ILE A 61 -5.96 -23.76 -8.42
C ILE A 61 -6.79 -22.72 -9.19
N ASP A 62 -7.48 -23.18 -10.23
CA ASP A 62 -8.48 -22.39 -10.92
C ASP A 62 -9.65 -22.09 -9.97
N SER A 63 -9.82 -20.81 -9.63
CA SER A 63 -10.87 -20.35 -8.72
C SER A 63 -12.29 -20.63 -9.23
N GLU A 64 -12.49 -20.72 -10.55
CA GLU A 64 -13.81 -20.97 -11.12
C GLU A 64 -14.21 -22.45 -11.09
N THR A 65 -13.26 -23.35 -11.32
CA THR A 65 -13.53 -24.78 -11.57
C THR A 65 -12.95 -25.74 -10.54
N GLY A 66 -12.03 -25.28 -9.67
CA GLY A 66 -11.32 -26.12 -8.69
C GLY A 66 -10.27 -27.04 -9.32
N LYS A 67 -9.98 -26.90 -10.62
CA LYS A 67 -8.95 -27.67 -11.32
C LYS A 67 -7.56 -27.14 -10.97
N ILE A 68 -6.58 -28.04 -10.85
CA ILE A 68 -5.17 -27.66 -10.71
C ILE A 68 -4.71 -27.12 -12.07
N LYS A 69 -4.28 -25.86 -12.13
CA LYS A 69 -3.68 -25.23 -13.31
C LYS A 69 -2.22 -25.65 -13.48
N TRP A 70 -1.49 -25.64 -12.38
CA TRP A 70 -0.08 -25.97 -12.32
C TRP A 70 0.29 -26.55 -10.95
N ASN A 71 1.33 -27.37 -10.93
CA ASN A 71 1.86 -28.00 -9.71
C ASN A 71 3.40 -27.95 -9.72
N LYS A 72 3.99 -27.39 -8.66
CA LYS A 72 5.42 -27.44 -8.36
C LYS A 72 5.67 -28.48 -7.28
N THR A 73 5.85 -29.73 -7.71
CA THR A 73 6.12 -30.87 -6.83
C THR A 73 7.39 -30.71 -6.00
N LYS A 74 8.41 -29.99 -6.52
CA LYS A 74 9.64 -29.66 -5.80
C LYS A 74 9.44 -28.71 -4.62
N LEU A 75 8.33 -27.98 -4.61
CA LEU A 75 7.95 -27.03 -3.57
C LEU A 75 6.80 -27.61 -2.73
N SER A 76 6.97 -28.85 -2.26
CA SER A 76 6.01 -29.52 -1.37
C SER A 76 6.17 -29.04 0.07
N ASN A 77 5.05 -28.96 0.81
CA ASN A 77 5.02 -28.60 2.23
C ASN A 77 5.72 -27.27 2.58
N ILE A 78 5.70 -26.30 1.65
CA ILE A 78 6.24 -24.97 1.91
C ILE A 78 5.44 -24.31 3.04
N SER A 79 6.12 -23.80 4.05
CA SER A 79 5.48 -23.04 5.13
C SER A 79 5.03 -21.66 4.64
N ARG A 80 3.98 -21.10 5.24
CA ARG A 80 3.35 -19.86 4.76
C ARG A 80 4.26 -18.63 4.90
N ASP A 81 5.16 -18.62 5.88
CA ASP A 81 6.14 -17.54 6.10
C ASP A 81 7.22 -17.46 5.02
N LEU A 82 7.39 -18.54 4.23
CA LEU A 82 8.33 -18.58 3.10
C LEU A 82 7.73 -18.05 1.79
N PHE A 83 6.42 -17.79 1.76
CA PHE A 83 5.68 -17.24 0.61
C PHE A 83 5.42 -15.75 0.80
N GLU A 84 5.78 -14.95 -0.22
CA GLU A 84 5.49 -13.52 -0.28
C GLU A 84 4.97 -13.17 -1.69
N GLU A 85 3.70 -12.74 -1.79
CA GLU A 85 3.18 -12.11 -3.01
C GLU A 85 3.95 -10.80 -3.26
N LEU A 86 4.44 -10.58 -4.49
CA LEU A 86 5.12 -9.33 -4.80
C LEU A 86 4.06 -8.25 -5.10
N PRO A 87 4.10 -7.10 -4.41
CA PRO A 87 3.25 -5.98 -4.76
C PRO A 87 3.48 -5.56 -6.22
N ASN A 88 2.41 -5.18 -6.91
CA ASN A 88 2.47 -4.61 -8.26
C ASN A 88 3.16 -5.52 -9.29
N SER A 89 3.03 -6.83 -9.13
CA SER A 89 3.71 -7.84 -9.93
C SER A 89 2.83 -9.08 -10.10
N PRO A 90 2.89 -9.79 -11.24
CA PRO A 90 2.26 -11.10 -11.38
C PRO A 90 3.04 -12.20 -10.64
N PHE A 91 4.18 -11.91 -10.03
CA PHE A 91 5.02 -12.92 -9.39
C PHE A 91 4.77 -13.03 -7.88
N PHE A 92 5.06 -14.19 -7.32
CA PHE A 92 5.33 -14.35 -5.89
C PHE A 92 6.74 -14.90 -5.70
N SER A 93 7.30 -14.70 -4.51
CA SER A 93 8.58 -15.29 -4.13
C SER A 93 8.42 -16.44 -3.13
N ILE A 94 9.30 -17.43 -3.26
CA ILE A 94 9.48 -18.51 -2.28
C ILE A 94 10.93 -18.52 -1.85
N LYS A 95 11.18 -18.63 -0.54
CA LYS A 95 12.51 -18.88 0.02
C LYS A 95 12.53 -20.27 0.64
N ASP A 96 13.06 -21.26 -0.06
CA ASP A 96 13.12 -22.64 0.41
C ASP A 96 14.54 -23.20 0.31
N ASN A 97 15.03 -23.83 1.38
CA ASN A 97 16.37 -24.45 1.43
C ASN A 97 17.49 -23.53 0.89
N SER A 98 17.50 -22.27 1.32
CA SER A 98 18.41 -21.21 0.85
C SER A 98 18.31 -20.85 -0.64
N THR A 99 17.34 -21.41 -1.37
CA THR A 99 17.03 -21.03 -2.75
C THR A 99 15.91 -20.00 -2.77
N PHE A 100 16.13 -18.92 -3.51
CA PHE A 100 15.12 -17.91 -3.80
C PHE A 100 14.50 -18.19 -5.17
N TYR A 101 13.17 -18.24 -5.21
CA TYR A 101 12.40 -18.43 -6.43
C TYR A 101 11.53 -17.20 -6.68
N LEU A 102 11.38 -16.84 -7.96
CA LEU A 102 10.26 -16.02 -8.44
C LEU A 102 9.41 -16.87 -9.37
N ILE A 103 8.11 -16.88 -9.12
CA ILE A 103 7.17 -17.74 -9.82
C ILE A 103 5.98 -16.91 -10.30
N ASP A 104 5.59 -17.09 -11.57
CA ASP A 104 4.36 -16.54 -12.12
C ASP A 104 3.13 -17.22 -11.52
N GLN A 105 2.24 -16.42 -10.95
CA GLN A 105 1.09 -16.93 -10.22
C GLN A 105 0.03 -17.59 -11.12
N PHE A 106 0.01 -17.28 -12.42
CA PHE A 106 -1.02 -17.76 -13.35
C PHE A 106 -0.64 -19.09 -14.00
N THR A 107 0.60 -19.21 -14.44
CA THR A 107 1.15 -20.37 -15.16
C THR A 107 1.93 -21.31 -14.26
N GLY A 108 2.42 -20.80 -13.12
CA GLY A 108 3.38 -21.48 -12.28
C GLY A 108 4.79 -21.44 -12.86
N ASP A 109 5.07 -20.69 -13.93
CA ASP A 109 6.42 -20.68 -14.50
C ASP A 109 7.44 -20.14 -13.49
N GLU A 110 8.58 -20.83 -13.39
CA GLU A 110 9.69 -20.37 -12.56
C GLU A 110 10.50 -19.38 -13.38
N VAL A 111 10.22 -18.09 -13.20
CA VAL A 111 10.87 -17.00 -13.96
C VAL A 111 12.27 -16.69 -13.40
N PHE A 112 12.55 -17.08 -12.15
CA PHE A 112 13.89 -17.04 -11.57
C PHE A 112 14.08 -18.12 -10.50
N SER A 113 15.31 -18.67 -10.46
CA SER A 113 15.80 -19.48 -9.34
C SER A 113 17.26 -19.12 -9.06
N SER A 114 17.55 -18.77 -7.81
CA SER A 114 18.91 -18.40 -7.41
C SER A 114 19.89 -19.55 -7.59
N SER A 115 19.48 -20.79 -7.30
CA SER A 115 20.34 -21.97 -7.46
C SER A 115 20.66 -22.26 -8.91
N LYS A 116 19.68 -22.16 -9.84
CA LYS A 116 19.93 -22.29 -11.29
C LYS A 116 20.81 -21.17 -11.84
N ALA A 117 20.67 -19.97 -11.28
CA ALA A 117 21.45 -18.80 -11.68
C ALA A 117 22.85 -18.76 -11.05
N GLY A 118 23.21 -19.72 -10.19
CA GLY A 118 24.51 -19.75 -9.51
C GLY A 118 24.65 -18.73 -8.37
N ILE A 119 23.55 -18.20 -7.85
CA ILE A 119 23.50 -17.27 -6.72
C ILE A 119 23.16 -18.03 -5.43
N ALA A 120 24.08 -18.00 -4.47
CA ALA A 120 23.90 -18.55 -3.14
C ALA A 120 23.09 -17.61 -2.22
N LYS A 121 23.23 -16.30 -2.41
CA LYS A 121 22.48 -15.29 -1.65
C LYS A 121 22.01 -14.16 -2.57
N VAL A 122 20.69 -13.98 -2.67
CA VAL A 122 20.09 -12.82 -3.34
C VAL A 122 20.08 -11.65 -2.36
N ASN A 123 20.67 -10.53 -2.76
CA ASN A 123 20.62 -9.29 -1.99
C ASN A 123 19.46 -8.42 -2.49
N GLU A 124 19.39 -8.18 -3.79
CA GLU A 124 18.41 -7.29 -4.44
C GLU A 124 18.04 -7.83 -5.83
N TYR A 125 16.84 -7.50 -6.30
CA TYR A 125 16.40 -7.80 -7.66
C TYR A 125 15.47 -6.72 -8.21
N PHE A 126 15.46 -6.56 -9.54
CA PHE A 126 14.67 -5.56 -10.24
C PHE A 126 13.95 -6.21 -11.43
N LEU A 127 12.64 -6.00 -11.53
CA LEU A 127 11.81 -6.50 -12.63
C LEU A 127 11.78 -5.47 -13.76
N LEU A 128 12.44 -5.78 -14.88
CA LEU A 128 12.58 -4.93 -16.06
C LEU A 128 11.61 -5.41 -17.15
N TYR A 129 10.34 -5.08 -17.00
CA TYR A 129 9.27 -5.61 -17.86
C TYR A 129 9.36 -5.14 -19.33
N ASN A 130 9.97 -3.98 -19.62
CA ASN A 130 10.15 -3.56 -21.01
C ASN A 130 11.29 -4.32 -21.71
N SER A 131 12.25 -4.79 -20.93
CA SER A 131 13.43 -5.53 -21.40
C SER A 131 13.26 -7.05 -21.27
N ASP A 132 12.10 -7.52 -20.80
CA ASP A 132 11.83 -8.93 -20.49
C ASP A 132 12.91 -9.57 -19.59
N ALA A 133 13.39 -8.80 -18.59
CA ALA A 133 14.57 -9.17 -17.82
C ALA A 133 14.41 -9.01 -16.31
N ILE A 134 15.00 -9.91 -15.54
CA ILE A 134 15.18 -9.75 -14.08
C ILE A 134 16.65 -9.49 -13.85
N LEU A 135 16.97 -8.31 -13.33
CA LEU A 135 18.32 -8.00 -12.87
C LEU A 135 18.43 -8.45 -11.42
N VAL A 136 19.44 -9.27 -11.11
CA VAL A 136 19.65 -9.81 -9.77
C VAL A 136 21.06 -9.48 -9.32
N ALA A 137 21.17 -8.90 -8.12
CA ALA A 137 22.43 -8.67 -7.42
C ALA A 137 22.50 -9.58 -6.20
N GLY A 138 23.62 -10.28 -6.06
CA GLY A 138 23.79 -11.26 -5.01
C GLY A 138 25.23 -11.71 -4.84
N GLN A 139 25.39 -12.88 -4.22
CA GLN A 139 26.68 -13.54 -4.01
C GLN A 139 26.64 -14.95 -4.56
N ASP A 140 27.76 -15.37 -5.18
CA ASP A 140 27.97 -16.76 -5.58
C ASP A 140 28.28 -17.67 -4.37
N ALA A 141 28.50 -18.97 -4.61
CA ALA A 141 28.82 -19.93 -3.55
C ALA A 141 30.15 -19.66 -2.81
N ASN A 142 31.03 -18.84 -3.38
CA ASN A 142 32.31 -18.43 -2.78
C ASN A 142 32.20 -17.06 -2.09
N ASN A 143 30.98 -16.54 -1.92
CA ASN A 143 30.69 -15.20 -1.41
C ASN A 143 31.21 -14.05 -2.29
N ASN A 144 31.56 -14.30 -3.56
CA ASN A 144 31.91 -13.23 -4.49
C ASN A 144 30.64 -12.50 -4.93
N PRO A 145 30.64 -11.16 -4.96
CA PRO A 145 29.53 -10.39 -5.49
C PRO A 145 29.33 -10.69 -6.98
N LEU A 146 28.07 -10.79 -7.39
CA LEU A 146 27.65 -11.11 -8.75
C LEU A 146 26.42 -10.28 -9.10
N ILE A 147 26.42 -9.68 -10.29
CA ILE A 147 25.20 -9.20 -10.94
C ILE A 147 24.94 -10.07 -12.15
N LEU A 148 23.69 -10.44 -12.34
CA LEU A 148 23.24 -11.12 -13.55
C LEU A 148 21.89 -10.59 -14.01
N SER A 149 21.62 -10.82 -15.29
CA SER A 149 20.31 -10.65 -15.89
C SER A 149 19.82 -12.01 -16.37
N VAL A 150 18.60 -12.37 -15.99
CA VAL A 150 17.87 -13.49 -16.61
C VAL A 150 16.71 -12.97 -17.43
N LYS A 151 16.29 -13.72 -18.45
CA LYS A 151 15.03 -13.44 -19.15
C LYS A 151 13.85 -13.89 -18.30
N MET A 152 12.81 -13.06 -18.20
CA MET A 152 11.58 -13.46 -17.51
C MET A 152 10.87 -14.59 -18.25
N SER A 153 10.88 -14.57 -19.60
CA SER A 153 10.12 -15.52 -20.43
C SER A 153 10.47 -16.99 -20.25
N ASP A 154 11.73 -17.29 -19.95
CA ASP A 154 12.24 -18.68 -19.87
C ASP A 154 13.22 -18.93 -18.71
N GLY A 155 13.53 -17.90 -17.91
CA GLY A 155 14.46 -17.98 -16.79
C GLY A 155 15.92 -18.19 -17.20
N SER A 156 16.25 -18.07 -18.49
CA SER A 156 17.62 -18.25 -18.98
C SER A 156 18.52 -17.07 -18.61
N LEU A 157 19.80 -17.36 -18.34
CA LEU A 157 20.82 -16.33 -18.12
C LEU A 157 21.07 -15.55 -19.41
N SER A 158 20.78 -14.25 -19.42
CA SER A 158 21.10 -13.34 -20.52
C SER A 158 22.59 -12.97 -20.50
N TRP A 159 23.06 -12.53 -19.33
CA TRP A 159 24.44 -12.16 -19.09
C TRP A 159 24.72 -12.12 -17.60
N SER A 160 26.00 -12.23 -17.24
CA SER A 160 26.49 -12.02 -15.89
C SER A 160 27.70 -11.09 -15.91
N MET A 161 27.90 -10.40 -14.80
CA MET A 161 29.08 -9.59 -14.57
C MET A 161 29.67 -9.96 -13.22
N ASN A 162 30.89 -10.50 -13.26
CA ASN A 162 31.66 -10.88 -12.08
C ASN A 162 32.49 -9.72 -11.52
N ASP A 163 32.14 -8.48 -11.88
CA ASP A 163 32.78 -7.32 -11.29
C ASP A 163 32.25 -7.13 -9.86
N LYS A 164 33.11 -6.66 -8.95
CA LYS A 164 32.65 -6.19 -7.63
C LYS A 164 31.77 -4.96 -7.85
N PHE A 165 30.47 -5.18 -8.00
CA PHE A 165 29.49 -4.10 -7.99
C PHE A 165 29.23 -3.65 -6.57
N ASP A 166 29.12 -2.34 -6.44
CA ASP A 166 28.67 -1.70 -5.20
C ASP A 166 27.15 -1.85 -5.07
N ARG A 167 26.61 -1.58 -3.87
CA ARG A 167 25.15 -1.58 -3.62
C ARG A 167 24.41 -0.82 -4.72
N ILE A 168 23.35 -1.43 -5.27
CA ILE A 168 22.53 -0.80 -6.30
C ILE A 168 21.61 0.22 -5.61
N ILE A 169 21.47 1.39 -6.22
CA ILE A 169 20.63 2.49 -5.75
C ILE A 169 19.39 2.62 -6.62
N ALA A 170 19.55 2.49 -7.94
CA ALA A 170 18.44 2.60 -8.87
C ALA A 170 18.71 1.86 -10.17
N VAL A 171 17.64 1.35 -10.78
CA VAL A 171 17.65 0.71 -12.08
C VAL A 171 16.52 1.30 -12.91
N ASN A 172 16.84 1.91 -14.05
CA ASN A 172 15.87 2.62 -14.89
C ASN A 172 15.96 2.15 -16.35
N GLU A 173 14.86 1.64 -16.88
CA GLU A 173 14.73 1.32 -18.31
C GLU A 173 14.63 2.63 -19.12
N LEU A 174 15.45 2.74 -20.18
CA LEU A 174 15.50 3.92 -21.06
C LEU A 174 14.82 3.68 -22.41
N GLY A 175 14.33 2.46 -22.66
CA GLY A 175 13.90 2.01 -24.00
C GLY A 175 15.09 1.66 -24.90
N ASN A 176 14.81 1.14 -26.10
CA ASN A 176 15.83 0.78 -27.11
C ASN A 176 16.95 -0.14 -26.59
N ASP A 177 16.59 -1.09 -25.72
CA ASP A 177 17.52 -2.01 -25.07
C ASP A 177 18.58 -1.30 -24.22
N GLU A 178 18.26 -0.16 -23.59
CA GLU A 178 19.18 0.59 -22.74
C GLU A 178 18.67 0.69 -21.30
N LEU A 179 19.62 0.54 -20.37
CA LEU A 179 19.39 0.58 -18.93
C LEU A 179 20.35 1.59 -18.29
N LEU A 180 19.84 2.41 -17.36
CA LEU A 180 20.65 3.16 -16.43
C LEU A 180 20.70 2.43 -15.08
N LEU A 181 21.89 2.03 -14.66
CA LEU A 181 22.17 1.38 -13.39
C LEU A 181 23.00 2.33 -12.52
N VAL A 182 22.44 2.78 -11.40
CA VAL A 182 23.13 3.61 -10.41
C VAL A 182 23.50 2.73 -9.25
N THR A 183 24.79 2.67 -8.91
CA THR A 183 25.31 2.05 -7.70
C THR A 183 25.82 3.12 -6.74
N LEU A 184 26.31 2.72 -5.57
CA LEU A 184 26.82 3.65 -4.56
C LEU A 184 27.93 4.60 -5.11
N PHE A 185 28.86 4.06 -5.91
CA PHE A 185 30.01 4.82 -6.41
C PHE A 185 30.00 5.06 -7.92
N ASN A 186 29.17 4.35 -8.68
CA ASN A 186 29.22 4.38 -10.13
C ASN A 186 27.83 4.48 -10.76
N ILE A 187 27.79 5.09 -11.93
CA ILE A 187 26.65 5.16 -12.82
C ILE A 187 27.05 4.45 -14.10
N TYR A 188 26.22 3.51 -14.54
CA TYR A 188 26.41 2.75 -15.75
C TYR A 188 25.23 2.98 -16.67
N LYS A 189 25.52 3.25 -17.95
CA LYS A 189 24.56 3.01 -19.02
C LYS A 189 24.95 1.74 -19.74
N LEU A 190 24.05 0.78 -19.78
CA LEU A 190 24.29 -0.58 -20.28
C LEU A 190 23.27 -0.93 -21.37
N LYS A 191 23.60 -1.90 -22.23
CA LYS A 191 22.59 -2.63 -23.00
C LYS A 191 21.88 -3.63 -22.09
N ALA A 192 20.55 -3.58 -22.02
CA ALA A 192 19.77 -4.40 -21.09
C ALA A 192 19.87 -5.89 -21.43
N SER A 193 19.90 -6.23 -22.72
CA SER A 193 19.94 -7.61 -23.23
C SER A 193 21.32 -8.27 -23.15
N THR A 194 22.41 -7.49 -23.14
CA THR A 194 23.78 -8.04 -23.20
C THR A 194 24.69 -7.62 -22.05
N GLY A 195 24.26 -6.67 -21.22
CA GLY A 195 25.09 -6.05 -20.18
C GLY A 195 26.22 -5.19 -20.74
N LYS A 196 26.30 -4.94 -22.06
CA LYS A 196 27.43 -4.20 -22.63
C LYS A 196 27.41 -2.75 -22.13
N THR A 197 28.48 -2.34 -21.45
CA THR A 197 28.64 -0.95 -21.02
C THR A 197 28.75 -0.01 -22.21
N ILE A 198 27.82 0.95 -22.27
CA ILE A 198 27.84 2.08 -23.20
C ILE A 198 28.74 3.17 -22.63
N TRP A 199 28.52 3.55 -21.37
CA TRP A 199 29.41 4.43 -20.61
C TRP A 199 29.34 4.15 -19.11
N LYS A 200 30.39 4.58 -18.40
CA LYS A 200 30.51 4.51 -16.93
C LYS A 200 31.04 5.83 -16.39
N LYS A 201 30.44 6.34 -15.33
CA LYS A 201 30.85 7.57 -14.61
C LYS A 201 30.79 7.35 -13.10
N PRO A 202 31.59 8.07 -12.30
CA PRO A 202 31.42 8.07 -10.84
C PRO A 202 30.12 8.79 -10.45
N THR A 203 29.49 8.41 -9.33
CA THR A 203 28.29 9.08 -8.81
C THR A 203 28.56 10.48 -8.25
N SER A 204 29.82 10.75 -7.89
CA SER A 204 30.25 11.98 -7.22
C SER A 204 31.75 12.26 -7.47
N ASP A 205 32.18 13.50 -7.24
CA ASP A 205 33.61 13.84 -7.27
C ASP A 205 34.40 13.13 -6.16
N GLU A 206 33.74 12.87 -5.04
CA GLU A 206 34.24 12.07 -3.93
C GLU A 206 34.47 10.62 -4.36
N ALA A 207 33.50 9.99 -5.05
CA ALA A 207 33.64 8.65 -5.60
C ALA A 207 34.80 8.57 -6.62
N ALA A 208 34.91 9.59 -7.49
CA ALA A 208 36.01 9.71 -8.44
C ALA A 208 37.37 9.84 -7.74
N SER A 209 37.42 10.53 -6.60
CA SER A 209 38.63 10.73 -5.81
C SER A 209 39.03 9.45 -5.08
N VAL A 210 38.07 8.68 -4.56
CA VAL A 210 38.31 7.35 -3.97
C VAL A 210 38.92 6.41 -5.01
N ASP A 211 38.46 6.44 -6.27
CA ASP A 211 39.05 5.61 -7.34
C ASP A 211 40.53 5.92 -7.60
N LYS A 212 40.95 7.18 -7.43
CA LYS A 212 42.36 7.60 -7.60
C LYS A 212 43.29 7.06 -6.50
N LEU A 213 42.75 6.58 -5.38
CA LEU A 213 43.53 6.03 -4.26
C LEU A 213 43.96 4.57 -4.48
N GLY A 214 43.64 3.97 -5.63
CA GLY A 214 44.09 2.62 -5.98
C GLY A 214 43.61 1.56 -4.98
N ALA A 215 44.55 0.81 -4.38
CA ALA A 215 44.23 -0.27 -3.44
C ALA A 215 43.53 0.23 -2.16
N LEU A 216 43.91 1.39 -1.64
CA LEU A 216 43.24 2.01 -0.49
C LEU A 216 41.80 2.39 -0.85
N GLY A 217 41.58 2.94 -2.05
CA GLY A 217 40.25 3.25 -2.55
C GLY A 217 39.34 2.03 -2.62
N LYS A 218 39.87 0.90 -3.13
CA LYS A 218 39.15 -0.38 -3.15
C LYS A 218 38.76 -0.84 -1.75
N LEU A 219 39.66 -0.75 -0.77
CA LEU A 219 39.39 -1.10 0.62
C LEU A 219 38.29 -0.21 1.23
N MET A 220 38.32 1.11 0.96
CA MET A 220 37.30 2.04 1.43
C MET A 220 35.92 1.76 0.83
N LYS A 221 35.84 1.43 -0.47
CA LYS A 221 34.58 1.05 -1.11
C LYS A 221 34.04 -0.26 -0.54
N GLU A 222 34.91 -1.24 -0.32
CA GLU A 222 34.54 -2.52 0.30
C GLU A 222 34.01 -2.33 1.73
N ALA A 223 34.64 -1.46 2.53
CA ALA A 223 34.14 -1.09 3.85
C ALA A 223 32.76 -0.41 3.76
N ALA A 224 32.58 0.56 2.87
CA ALA A 224 31.31 1.28 2.70
C ALA A 224 30.15 0.37 2.25
N ASN A 225 30.42 -0.60 1.37
CA ASN A 225 29.41 -1.57 0.93
C ASN A 225 28.98 -2.55 2.05
N ASN A 226 29.86 -2.83 3.02
CA ASN A 226 29.61 -3.78 4.11
C ASN A 226 29.08 -3.11 5.39
N MET A 227 29.26 -1.80 5.54
CA MET A 227 28.88 -1.03 6.73
C MET A 227 27.50 -0.39 6.56
N THR A 228 26.43 -1.19 6.47
CA THR A 228 25.05 -0.65 6.37
C THR A 228 24.63 0.13 7.61
N ASP A 229 25.19 -0.17 8.79
CA ASP A 229 24.78 0.43 10.06
C ASP A 229 25.73 1.53 10.58
N LEU A 230 26.94 1.64 10.02
CA LEU A 230 28.00 2.55 10.52
C LEU A 230 28.26 3.76 9.62
N VAL A 231 27.87 3.72 8.34
CA VAL A 231 27.96 4.85 7.40
C VAL A 231 26.62 5.01 6.67
N ASN A 232 25.79 5.93 7.14
CA ASN A 232 24.49 6.22 6.53
C ASN A 232 24.66 7.02 5.22
N ILE A 233 24.99 6.34 4.12
CA ILE A 233 25.03 6.96 2.79
C ILE A 233 23.63 6.91 2.18
N ASP A 234 22.88 8.01 2.35
CA ASP A 234 21.61 8.24 1.66
C ASP A 234 21.92 8.86 0.28
N LEU A 235 21.78 8.06 -0.78
CA LEU A 235 21.94 8.44 -2.18
C LEU A 235 20.65 8.08 -2.91
N ARG A 236 20.05 9.04 -3.62
CA ARG A 236 18.78 8.88 -4.32
C ARG A 236 18.87 9.31 -5.77
N PHE A 237 18.11 8.62 -6.61
CA PHE A 237 18.02 8.89 -8.03
C PHE A 237 16.71 9.61 -8.36
N TYR A 238 16.77 10.62 -9.21
CA TYR A 238 15.59 11.32 -9.68
C TYR A 238 15.65 11.53 -11.19
N ARG A 239 14.55 11.23 -11.89
CA ARG A 239 14.44 11.47 -13.32
C ARG A 239 13.02 11.87 -13.69
N LYS A 240 12.90 12.91 -14.51
CA LYS A 240 11.63 13.24 -15.17
C LYS A 240 11.33 12.13 -16.19
N PRO A 241 10.10 11.58 -16.25
CA PRO A 241 9.70 10.66 -17.32
C PRO A 241 10.10 11.22 -18.70
N ASP A 242 10.71 10.38 -19.53
CA ASP A 242 11.26 10.72 -20.85
C ASP A 242 12.32 11.84 -20.88
N GLY A 243 12.75 12.32 -19.72
CA GLY A 243 13.82 13.30 -19.59
C GLY A 243 15.15 12.73 -20.06
N THR A 244 15.96 13.60 -20.67
CA THR A 244 17.34 13.32 -21.12
C THR A 244 18.38 13.57 -20.03
N VAL A 245 17.95 14.10 -18.88
CA VAL A 245 18.78 14.42 -17.71
C VAL A 245 18.21 13.69 -16.50
N PHE A 246 19.10 13.20 -15.63
CA PHE A 246 18.76 12.68 -14.31
C PHE A 246 19.58 13.38 -13.23
N TYR A 247 19.15 13.23 -11.99
CA TYR A 247 19.72 13.88 -10.82
C TYR A 247 20.06 12.82 -9.77
N LEU A 248 21.19 13.01 -9.09
CA LEU A 248 21.53 12.26 -7.89
C LEU A 248 21.52 13.20 -6.70
N GLY A 249 20.79 12.84 -5.65
CA GLY A 249 20.78 13.55 -4.38
C GLY A 249 21.49 12.74 -3.31
N SER A 250 22.39 13.34 -2.53
CA SER A 250 23.05 12.73 -1.38
C SER A 250 22.88 13.57 -0.11
N GLN A 251 22.85 12.96 1.06
CA GLN A 251 22.80 13.68 2.34
C GLN A 251 24.15 13.65 3.06
N GLN A 252 24.54 14.78 3.65
CA GLN A 252 25.64 14.89 4.60
C GLN A 252 25.10 15.24 5.98
N GLU A 253 25.59 14.52 7.00
CA GLU A 253 25.28 14.77 8.40
C GLU A 253 26.43 15.54 9.07
N SER A 254 26.11 16.43 10.00
CA SER A 254 27.11 17.14 10.80
C SER A 254 26.58 17.39 12.20
N PRO A 255 27.32 17.01 13.26
CA PRO A 255 26.91 17.30 14.63
C PRO A 255 26.89 18.81 14.85
N PHE A 256 25.78 19.31 15.41
CA PHE A 256 25.65 20.69 15.84
C PHE A 256 25.76 20.75 17.36
N THR A 257 26.89 21.25 17.84
CA THR A 257 27.13 21.49 19.28
C THR A 257 26.77 22.93 19.63
N THR A 258 25.68 23.11 20.40
CA THR A 258 25.52 24.30 21.23
C THR A 258 26.20 24.06 22.58
N ILE A 259 26.70 25.11 23.24
CA ILE A 259 27.43 25.07 24.52
C ILE A 259 26.48 24.75 25.71
N SER A 260 25.55 23.81 25.53
CA SER A 260 24.56 23.42 26.54
C SER A 260 24.58 21.90 26.72
N THR A 261 24.55 21.49 27.97
CA THR A 261 24.70 20.14 28.55
C THR A 261 23.58 19.15 28.18
N SER A 262 23.16 19.06 26.91
CA SER A 262 22.29 17.98 26.44
C SER A 262 23.14 16.80 25.99
N GLU A 263 22.88 15.61 26.54
CA GLU A 263 23.67 14.37 26.32
C GLU A 263 23.66 13.83 24.88
N ASN A 264 22.89 14.45 23.95
CA ASN A 264 22.89 14.08 22.53
C ASN A 264 23.04 15.34 21.63
N PRO A 265 23.98 15.35 20.67
CA PRO A 265 24.14 16.47 19.74
C PRO A 265 22.95 16.57 18.79
N ILE A 266 22.50 17.80 18.50
CA ILE A 266 21.49 18.03 17.45
C ILE A 266 22.16 17.79 16.10
N MET A 267 21.61 16.92 15.27
CA MET A 267 22.18 16.66 13.94
C MET A 267 21.68 17.68 12.93
N LYS A 268 22.62 18.33 12.22
CA LYS A 268 22.31 19.14 11.03
C LYS A 268 22.55 18.33 9.78
N TYR A 269 21.68 18.55 8.79
CA TYR A 269 21.70 17.84 7.52
C TYR A 269 21.86 18.84 6.39
N THR A 270 22.67 18.48 5.40
CA THR A 270 22.78 19.19 4.12
C THR A 270 22.65 18.20 3.00
N SER A 271 21.70 18.43 2.10
CA SER A 271 21.51 17.65 0.88
C SER A 271 22.32 18.26 -0.26
N ARG A 272 22.93 17.42 -1.08
CA ARG A 272 23.68 17.80 -2.28
C ARG A 272 23.06 17.15 -3.49
N TYR A 273 22.83 17.90 -4.56
CA TYR A 273 22.29 17.39 -5.81
C TYR A 273 23.25 17.66 -6.97
N MET A 274 23.38 16.68 -7.87
CA MET A 274 24.13 16.79 -9.12
C MET A 274 23.28 16.26 -10.27
N SER A 275 23.44 16.87 -11.44
CA SER A 275 22.68 16.56 -12.66
C SER A 275 23.59 16.00 -13.76
N TYR A 276 23.06 15.05 -14.51
CA TYR A 276 23.82 14.28 -15.51
C TYR A 276 23.00 14.05 -16.78
N ASN A 277 23.65 14.18 -17.95
CA ASN A 277 23.07 13.79 -19.23
C ASN A 277 23.02 12.27 -19.35
N ILE A 278 21.89 11.72 -19.79
CA ILE A 278 21.71 10.27 -20.00
C ILE A 278 22.51 9.78 -21.23
N SER A 279 22.72 10.64 -22.22
CA SER A 279 23.41 10.27 -23.46
C SER A 279 24.84 9.79 -23.20
N ASP A 280 25.60 10.50 -22.38
CA ASP A 280 27.04 10.31 -22.20
C ASP A 280 27.53 10.37 -20.73
N GLY A 281 26.63 10.64 -19.78
CA GLY A 281 26.94 10.79 -18.36
C GLY A 281 27.69 12.08 -18.02
N SER A 282 27.77 13.07 -18.91
CA SER A 282 28.39 14.36 -18.60
C SER A 282 27.56 15.11 -17.54
N LYS A 283 28.22 15.87 -16.67
CA LYS A 283 27.49 16.72 -15.72
C LYS A 283 26.80 17.87 -16.47
N VAL A 284 25.57 18.20 -16.07
CA VAL A 284 24.89 19.42 -16.53
C VAL A 284 25.26 20.60 -15.62
N TRP A 285 25.34 20.37 -14.31
CA TRP A 285 25.86 21.35 -13.36
C TRP A 285 27.37 21.16 -13.10
N ASP A 286 28.10 22.26 -13.03
CA ASP A 286 29.55 22.29 -12.77
C ASP A 286 29.93 22.01 -11.31
N ARG A 287 29.00 22.21 -10.37
CA ARG A 287 29.16 21.94 -8.92
C ARG A 287 27.83 21.54 -8.31
N TYR A 288 27.89 20.92 -7.13
CA TYR A 288 26.70 20.52 -6.39
C TYR A 288 25.77 21.70 -6.10
N LEU A 289 24.47 21.42 -6.18
CA LEU A 289 23.45 22.24 -5.54
C LEU A 289 23.33 21.79 -4.07
N GLU A 290 23.66 22.68 -3.13
CA GLU A 290 23.51 22.43 -1.70
C GLU A 290 22.18 22.97 -1.18
N VAL A 291 21.46 22.15 -0.42
CA VAL A 291 20.17 22.46 0.18
C VAL A 291 20.21 22.07 1.65
N ASN A 292 19.92 23.01 2.55
CA ASN A 292 19.86 22.73 3.99
C ASN A 292 18.65 21.82 4.31
N GLY A 293 18.89 20.84 5.18
CA GLY A 293 17.92 19.81 5.54
C GLY A 293 18.25 18.46 4.91
N LYS A 294 17.53 17.44 5.40
CA LYS A 294 17.59 16.07 4.90
C LYS A 294 17.11 15.97 3.45
N LEU A 295 17.54 14.90 2.79
CA LEU A 295 17.08 14.55 1.44
C LEU A 295 15.56 14.42 1.45
N GLY A 296 14.91 15.42 0.87
CA GLY A 296 13.45 15.54 0.84
C GLY A 296 12.87 15.15 -0.52
N PHE A 297 11.71 15.73 -0.82
CA PHE A 297 11.05 15.48 -2.09
C PHE A 297 11.64 16.32 -3.21
N VAL A 298 11.63 15.73 -4.40
CA VAL A 298 11.98 16.39 -5.65
C VAL A 298 10.80 16.22 -6.59
N ASP A 299 10.37 17.31 -7.22
CA ASP A 299 9.31 17.31 -8.22
C ASP A 299 9.74 18.07 -9.47
N PHE A 300 9.36 17.56 -10.63
CA PHE A 300 9.71 18.13 -11.92
C PHE A 300 8.56 19.03 -12.39
N THR A 301 8.82 20.33 -12.48
CA THR A 301 7.87 21.31 -13.02
C THR A 301 8.28 21.70 -14.45
N GLU A 302 7.44 22.43 -15.17
CA GLU A 302 7.83 22.99 -16.47
C GLU A 302 9.00 23.98 -16.35
N ASN A 303 9.07 24.71 -15.23
CA ASN A 303 9.97 25.84 -15.03
C ASN A 303 11.21 25.52 -14.18
N GLY A 304 11.37 24.28 -13.72
CA GLY A 304 12.52 23.90 -12.89
C GLY A 304 12.28 22.71 -11.97
N LEU A 305 13.33 22.37 -11.23
CA LEU A 305 13.35 21.31 -10.23
C LEU A 305 12.88 21.85 -8.88
N MET A 306 11.70 21.47 -8.42
CA MET A 306 11.21 21.84 -7.09
C MET A 306 11.82 20.89 -6.06
N ILE A 307 12.47 21.44 -5.03
CA ILE A 307 13.06 20.67 -3.93
C ILE A 307 12.43 21.08 -2.60
N LEU A 308 11.94 20.09 -1.87
CA LEU A 308 11.22 20.23 -0.61
C LEU A 308 11.97 19.46 0.50
N PRO A 309 13.00 20.05 1.13
CA PRO A 309 13.82 19.37 2.13
C PRO A 309 13.11 19.21 3.48
N ASP A 310 13.63 18.32 4.32
CA ASP A 310 13.23 18.16 5.72
C ASP A 310 14.33 18.66 6.66
N ASP A 311 14.20 19.89 7.16
CA ASP A 311 15.09 20.45 8.19
C ASP A 311 14.59 20.20 9.63
N GLY A 312 13.45 19.52 9.82
CA GLY A 312 12.81 19.27 11.12
C GLY A 312 12.32 20.51 11.88
N ASN A 313 12.71 21.72 11.46
CA ASN A 313 12.38 22.97 12.14
C ASN A 313 11.97 24.10 11.18
N ARG A 314 12.82 24.49 10.23
CA ARG A 314 12.49 25.58 9.28
C ARG A 314 13.02 25.29 7.88
N SER A 315 12.35 24.39 7.18
CA SER A 315 12.75 23.96 5.83
C SER A 315 12.72 25.12 4.85
N LYS A 316 13.71 25.17 3.94
CA LYS A 316 13.73 26.12 2.83
C LYS A 316 13.42 25.40 1.53
N ILE A 317 12.22 25.61 1.02
CA ILE A 317 11.80 25.07 -0.28
C ILE A 317 12.20 26.01 -1.40
N ASN A 318 12.47 25.49 -2.60
CA ASN A 318 12.84 26.33 -3.75
C ASN A 318 12.55 25.61 -5.07
N LEU A 319 12.56 26.40 -6.15
CA LEU A 319 12.54 25.93 -7.53
C LEU A 319 13.86 26.28 -8.19
N PHE A 320 14.59 25.28 -8.68
CA PHE A 320 15.92 25.47 -9.26
C PHE A 320 15.88 25.35 -10.78
N ASP A 321 16.62 26.22 -11.47
CA ASP A 321 16.76 26.13 -12.92
C ASP A 321 17.47 24.83 -13.33
N TYR A 322 16.94 24.17 -14.37
CA TYR A 322 17.48 22.89 -14.82
C TYR A 322 18.91 22.98 -15.34
N GLN A 323 19.29 24.11 -15.95
CA GLN A 323 20.60 24.31 -16.55
C GLN A 323 21.54 25.04 -15.61
N THR A 324 21.10 26.14 -15.00
CA THR A 324 22.01 27.00 -14.21
C THR A 324 22.08 26.63 -12.74
N LYS A 325 21.11 25.86 -12.23
CA LYS A 325 20.83 25.57 -10.80
C LYS A 325 20.44 26.78 -9.96
N ASP A 326 20.19 27.93 -10.56
CA ASP A 326 19.81 29.13 -9.81
C ASP A 326 18.44 28.95 -9.16
N GLY A 327 18.33 29.33 -7.89
CA GLY A 327 17.06 29.33 -7.16
C GLY A 327 16.15 30.45 -7.68
N LYS A 328 14.89 30.12 -7.95
CA LYS A 328 13.89 31.04 -8.53
C LYS A 328 12.97 31.66 -7.49
N TRP A 329 12.85 31.05 -6.31
CA TRP A 329 11.91 31.53 -5.28
C TRP A 329 12.61 32.22 -4.11
N GLY A 330 11.85 33.08 -3.43
CA GLY A 330 12.32 33.87 -2.29
C GLY A 330 13.28 34.99 -2.68
N ASN A 331 13.64 35.81 -1.67
CA ASN A 331 14.51 36.96 -1.89
C ASN A 331 15.89 36.53 -2.43
N LYS A 332 16.27 37.01 -3.62
CA LYS A 332 17.50 36.64 -4.33
C LYS A 332 17.67 35.13 -4.54
N GLY A 333 16.57 34.41 -4.77
CA GLY A 333 16.61 32.96 -5.05
C GLY A 333 16.92 32.08 -3.85
N ARG A 334 16.77 32.60 -2.61
CA ARG A 334 17.14 31.89 -1.37
C ARG A 334 16.08 30.93 -0.82
N GLY A 335 15.01 30.70 -1.59
CA GLY A 335 13.91 29.84 -1.22
C GLY A 335 12.92 30.46 -0.25
N ILE A 336 11.82 29.74 -0.04
CA ILE A 336 10.71 30.11 0.82
C ILE A 336 10.83 29.32 2.12
N SER A 337 10.66 29.98 3.26
CA SER A 337 10.79 29.32 4.56
C SER A 337 9.46 28.70 4.98
N ILE A 338 9.46 27.41 5.29
CA ILE A 338 8.31 26.66 5.80
C ILE A 338 8.58 26.26 7.24
N LYS A 339 7.57 26.36 8.10
CA LYS A 339 7.64 25.87 9.48
C LYS A 339 7.61 24.35 9.48
N GLY A 340 8.60 23.74 10.12
CA GLY A 340 8.79 22.29 10.18
C GLY A 340 9.56 21.69 9.00
N GLY A 341 9.78 20.39 9.10
CA GLY A 341 10.31 19.51 8.07
C GLY A 341 9.23 19.07 7.08
N ILE A 342 9.45 19.19 5.76
CA ILE A 342 8.47 18.68 4.79
C ILE A 342 8.52 17.16 4.78
N TYR A 343 7.40 16.51 5.10
CA TYR A 343 7.31 15.04 5.09
C TYR A 343 6.27 14.51 4.11
N ASN A 344 5.41 15.38 3.54
CA ASN A 344 4.51 15.02 2.44
C ASN A 344 4.14 16.27 1.62
N TYR A 345 3.72 16.08 0.37
CA TYR A 345 3.11 17.13 -0.44
C TYR A 345 2.08 16.53 -1.41
N MET A 346 1.10 17.32 -1.81
CA MET A 346 0.05 16.91 -2.74
C MET A 346 -0.27 18.04 -3.71
N LYS A 347 -0.26 17.75 -5.00
CA LYS A 347 -0.69 18.70 -6.04
C LYS A 347 -2.20 18.85 -6.01
N SER A 348 -2.70 20.09 -6.07
CA SER A 348 -4.13 20.38 -6.03
C SER A 348 -4.42 21.66 -6.80
N ASN A 349 -5.31 21.60 -7.79
CA ASN A 349 -5.58 22.70 -8.73
C ASN A 349 -4.26 23.20 -9.36
N ASP A 350 -4.00 24.50 -9.32
CA ASP A 350 -2.77 25.14 -9.82
C ASP A 350 -1.64 25.19 -8.77
N GLY A 351 -1.87 24.70 -7.55
CA GLY A 351 -0.95 24.83 -6.41
C GLY A 351 -0.53 23.50 -5.79
N VAL A 352 0.19 23.60 -4.67
CA VAL A 352 0.73 22.47 -3.93
C VAL A 352 0.42 22.59 -2.44
N LEU A 353 -0.30 21.63 -1.88
CA LEU A 353 -0.45 21.49 -0.44
C LEU A 353 0.84 20.90 0.12
N LEU A 354 1.48 21.62 1.03
CA LEU A 354 2.68 21.19 1.74
C LEU A 354 2.29 20.71 3.14
N VAL A 355 2.81 19.54 3.52
CA VAL A 355 2.60 18.97 4.85
C VAL A 355 3.95 18.89 5.55
N SER A 356 4.04 19.57 6.68
CA SER A 356 5.27 19.68 7.45
C SER A 356 5.07 19.34 8.91
N GLN A 357 6.15 18.92 9.58
CA GLN A 357 6.11 18.54 10.99
C GLN A 357 7.22 19.20 11.79
N THR A 358 6.94 19.49 13.05
CA THR A 358 7.96 19.69 14.09
C THR A 358 7.90 18.53 15.08
N SER A 359 8.72 18.55 16.13
CA SER A 359 8.68 17.52 17.19
C SER A 359 7.35 17.37 17.91
N SER A 360 6.42 18.31 17.73
CA SER A 360 5.17 18.37 18.49
C SER A 360 3.91 18.47 17.65
N ASN A 361 3.99 18.95 16.41
CA ASN A 361 2.81 19.29 15.62
C ASN A 361 3.05 19.16 14.12
N ASP A 362 1.96 18.86 13.42
CA ASP A 362 1.89 18.86 11.97
C ASP A 362 1.19 20.12 11.47
N PHE A 363 1.57 20.54 10.27
CA PHE A 363 1.20 21.81 9.69
C PHE A 363 0.85 21.67 8.21
N LEU A 364 -0.12 22.48 7.76
CA LEU A 364 -0.45 22.69 6.36
C LEU A 364 -0.01 24.08 5.90
N ASN A 365 0.56 24.14 4.71
CA ASN A 365 0.76 25.36 3.92
C ASN A 365 0.28 25.11 2.49
N TYR A 366 -0.05 26.17 1.76
CA TYR A 366 -0.39 26.06 0.34
C TYR A 366 0.54 26.95 -0.50
N LEU A 367 1.21 26.34 -1.46
CA LEU A 367 2.20 26.95 -2.34
C LEU A 367 1.57 27.23 -3.70
N ASP A 368 1.72 28.47 -4.18
CA ASP A 368 1.57 28.80 -5.59
C ASP A 368 2.95 28.63 -6.27
N PRO A 369 3.16 27.58 -7.07
CA PRO A 369 4.44 27.31 -7.71
C PRO A 369 4.74 28.27 -8.88
N LYS A 370 3.73 28.91 -9.47
CA LYS A 370 3.91 29.88 -10.55
C LYS A 370 4.43 31.20 -9.98
N ALA A 371 3.81 31.68 -8.90
CA ALA A 371 4.23 32.91 -8.23
C ALA A 371 5.43 32.71 -7.29
N GLY A 372 5.68 31.49 -6.81
CA GLY A 372 6.76 31.19 -5.88
C GLY A 372 6.52 31.75 -4.48
N VAL A 373 5.28 31.68 -4.00
CA VAL A 373 4.85 32.20 -2.70
C VAL A 373 3.93 31.23 -1.97
N ILE A 374 3.91 31.30 -0.64
CA ILE A 374 2.87 30.65 0.16
C ILE A 374 1.67 31.60 0.19
N THR A 375 0.47 31.07 0.08
CA THR A 375 -0.76 31.88 0.01
C THR A 375 -1.18 32.47 1.35
N PHE A 376 -0.67 31.96 2.47
CA PHE A 376 -0.90 32.47 3.83
C PHE A 376 0.36 32.32 4.70
N GLU A 377 0.60 33.27 5.61
CA GLU A 377 1.83 33.31 6.42
C GLU A 377 1.84 32.31 7.58
N ASP A 378 0.70 32.19 8.28
CA ASP A 378 0.58 31.34 9.46
C ASP A 378 0.14 29.93 9.07
N PRO A 379 0.99 28.91 9.25
CA PRO A 379 0.66 27.56 8.86
C PRO A 379 -0.44 26.96 9.73
N VAL A 380 -1.33 26.18 9.12
CA VAL A 380 -2.47 25.60 9.83
C VAL A 380 -2.06 24.35 10.57
N LYS A 381 -2.16 24.37 11.90
CA LYS A 381 -1.87 23.21 12.74
C LYS A 381 -2.96 22.14 12.61
N ILE A 382 -2.55 20.89 12.43
CA ILE A 382 -3.46 19.74 12.29
C ILE A 382 -3.14 18.63 13.31
N ARG A 383 -4.02 17.62 13.37
CA ARG A 383 -3.86 16.39 14.15
C ARG A 383 -3.89 15.18 13.22
N GLY A 384 -3.00 14.24 13.47
CA GLY A 384 -2.81 13.08 12.61
C GLY A 384 -2.05 13.42 11.33
N SER A 385 -1.63 12.39 10.62
CA SER A 385 -0.87 12.54 9.37
C SER A 385 -1.82 12.65 8.19
N VAL A 386 -1.53 13.57 7.26
CA VAL A 386 -2.37 13.76 6.06
C VAL A 386 -2.20 12.57 5.11
N VAL A 387 -3.33 11.95 4.78
CA VAL A 387 -3.40 10.74 3.95
C VAL A 387 -4.14 10.97 2.63
N GLY A 388 -4.87 12.08 2.49
CA GLY A 388 -5.50 12.45 1.23
C GLY A 388 -6.08 13.85 1.20
N ILE A 389 -6.47 14.29 0.01
CA ILE A 389 -7.17 15.54 -0.22
C ILE A 389 -8.30 15.38 -1.26
N VAL A 390 -9.25 16.32 -1.23
CA VAL A 390 -10.23 16.56 -2.29
C VAL A 390 -10.15 18.03 -2.69
N PRO A 391 -9.72 18.34 -3.93
CA PRO A 391 -9.78 19.69 -4.46
C PRO A 391 -11.22 20.19 -4.54
N LEU A 392 -11.49 21.38 -4.00
CA LEU A 392 -12.75 22.11 -4.13
C LEU A 392 -12.49 23.39 -4.95
N SER A 393 -13.50 24.23 -5.16
CA SER A 393 -13.39 25.40 -6.06
C SER A 393 -12.34 26.42 -5.63
N SER A 394 -12.24 26.70 -4.33
CA SER A 394 -11.28 27.65 -3.74
C SER A 394 -10.64 27.14 -2.45
N SER A 395 -10.85 25.86 -2.15
CA SER A 395 -10.53 25.24 -0.87
C SER A 395 -10.04 23.81 -1.09
N ILE A 396 -9.51 23.20 -0.04
CA ILE A 396 -9.12 21.78 -0.04
C ILE A 396 -9.79 21.11 1.15
N LEU A 397 -10.58 20.07 0.91
CA LEU A 397 -10.88 19.14 1.98
C LEU A 397 -9.64 18.27 2.16
N TYR A 398 -9.00 18.34 3.32
CA TYR A 398 -7.92 17.42 3.67
C TYR A 398 -8.44 16.37 4.65
N ILE A 399 -7.90 15.17 4.54
CA ILE A 399 -8.17 14.06 5.44
C ILE A 399 -6.87 13.52 6.02
N THR A 400 -6.86 13.34 7.34
CA THR A 400 -5.82 12.67 8.10
C THR A 400 -6.27 11.26 8.50
N ASP A 401 -5.37 10.48 9.09
CA ASP A 401 -5.70 9.20 9.72
C ASP A 401 -6.67 9.33 10.91
N GLN A 402 -6.95 10.55 11.39
CA GLN A 402 -7.74 10.83 12.59
C GLN A 402 -8.92 11.79 12.38
N SER A 403 -8.85 12.67 11.38
CA SER A 403 -9.88 13.70 11.18
C SER A 403 -9.86 14.31 9.78
N MET A 404 -10.87 15.12 9.46
CA MET A 404 -10.88 15.94 8.25
C MET A 404 -11.41 17.36 8.51
N ASN A 405 -11.00 18.30 7.65
CA ASN A 405 -11.51 19.67 7.60
C ASN A 405 -11.35 20.27 6.19
N ILE A 406 -11.98 21.42 5.94
CA ILE A 406 -11.78 22.21 4.71
C ILE A 406 -10.84 23.37 5.02
N LEU A 407 -9.77 23.47 4.24
CA LEU A 407 -8.79 24.56 4.26
C LEU A 407 -9.10 25.56 3.14
N ASP A 408 -9.34 26.82 3.49
CA ASP A 408 -9.31 27.93 2.54
C ASP A 408 -7.87 28.13 2.06
N GLN A 409 -7.62 27.86 0.77
CA GLN A 409 -6.29 27.90 0.17
C GLN A 409 -5.69 29.30 0.19
N SER A 410 -6.49 30.35 0.22
CA SER A 410 -6.03 31.74 0.15
C SER A 410 -5.75 32.36 1.52
N LYS A 411 -6.45 31.92 2.56
CA LYS A 411 -6.39 32.53 3.90
C LYS A 411 -5.75 31.66 4.96
N GLY A 412 -5.61 30.35 4.72
CA GLY A 412 -5.14 29.43 5.75
C GLY A 412 -6.16 29.26 6.89
N LEU A 413 -7.45 29.39 6.61
CA LEU A 413 -8.51 29.25 7.61
C LEU A 413 -9.22 27.92 7.44
N LEU A 414 -9.45 27.23 8.56
CA LEU A 414 -10.30 26.05 8.59
C LEU A 414 -11.77 26.47 8.60
N LYS A 415 -12.54 25.92 7.67
CA LYS A 415 -13.96 26.25 7.51
C LYS A 415 -14.79 25.76 8.69
N TRP A 416 -14.43 24.63 9.30
CA TRP A 416 -15.16 24.08 10.44
C TRP A 416 -14.42 24.34 11.74
N LYS A 417 -15.14 24.86 12.73
CA LYS A 417 -14.61 25.13 14.08
C LYS A 417 -14.02 23.89 14.75
N ASN A 418 -14.70 22.76 14.57
CA ASN A 418 -14.25 21.45 15.05
C ASN A 418 -14.01 20.55 13.83
N ASN A 419 -12.89 19.82 13.83
CA ASN A 419 -12.65 18.79 12.82
C ASN A 419 -13.70 17.67 12.97
N ILE A 420 -14.04 17.03 11.86
CA ILE A 420 -14.83 15.81 11.88
C ILE A 420 -13.87 14.66 12.22
N ALA A 421 -14.11 13.93 13.31
CA ALA A 421 -13.27 12.80 13.71
C ALA A 421 -13.60 11.59 12.84
N THR A 422 -12.74 11.28 11.89
CA THR A 422 -13.00 10.26 10.87
C THR A 422 -11.70 9.75 10.27
N SER A 423 -11.75 8.74 9.42
CA SER A 423 -10.62 8.21 8.68
C SER A 423 -11.03 7.96 7.23
N PRO A 424 -10.09 7.78 6.28
CA PRO A 424 -10.43 7.61 4.87
C PRO A 424 -11.45 6.51 4.58
N ASN A 425 -11.40 5.41 5.33
CA ASN A 425 -12.32 4.28 5.15
C ASN A 425 -13.75 4.58 5.62
N LEU A 426 -13.93 5.61 6.44
CA LEU A 426 -15.23 6.06 6.97
C LEU A 426 -15.82 7.20 6.15
N THR A 427 -15.37 7.32 4.91
CA THR A 427 -15.76 8.39 4.02
C THR A 427 -15.98 7.85 2.61
N ALA A 428 -16.95 8.40 1.86
CA ALA A 428 -17.15 8.08 0.44
C ALA A 428 -17.66 9.28 -0.36
N GLU A 429 -17.33 9.35 -1.66
CA GLU A 429 -17.90 10.33 -2.58
C GLU A 429 -19.06 9.73 -3.36
N TYR A 430 -20.19 10.43 -3.44
CA TYR A 430 -21.31 10.07 -4.29
C TYR A 430 -22.07 11.33 -4.73
N GLU A 431 -22.39 11.43 -6.03
CA GLU A 431 -23.15 12.54 -6.64
C GLU A 431 -22.68 13.96 -6.22
N GLY A 432 -21.36 14.18 -6.19
CA GLY A 432 -20.79 15.49 -5.84
C GLY A 432 -20.84 15.83 -4.35
N LYS A 433 -21.21 14.87 -3.50
CA LYS A 433 -21.16 14.98 -2.04
C LYS A 433 -20.16 13.99 -1.44
N ILE A 434 -19.59 14.38 -0.31
CA ILE A 434 -18.73 13.54 0.51
C ILE A 434 -19.53 13.14 1.74
N TYR A 435 -19.69 11.84 1.95
CA TYR A 435 -20.31 11.26 3.13
C TYR A 435 -19.21 10.89 4.11
N ALA A 436 -19.37 11.22 5.38
CA ALA A 436 -18.39 10.92 6.42
C ALA A 436 -19.04 10.53 7.73
N PHE A 437 -18.60 9.43 8.33
CA PHE A 437 -19.00 9.08 9.69
C PHE A 437 -18.11 9.80 10.71
N ASP A 438 -18.73 10.61 11.58
CA ASP A 438 -18.06 11.28 12.69
C ASP A 438 -18.03 10.35 13.91
N LEU A 439 -16.86 9.79 14.19
CA LEU A 439 -16.60 8.90 15.33
C LEU A 439 -16.89 9.55 16.69
N SER A 440 -16.85 10.90 16.78
CA SER A 440 -17.10 11.59 18.05
C SER A 440 -18.59 11.70 18.37
N SER A 441 -19.42 11.94 17.36
CA SER A 441 -20.87 12.12 17.55
C SER A 441 -21.71 10.89 17.17
N GLY A 442 -21.14 9.94 16.44
CA GLY A 442 -21.86 8.79 15.88
C GLY A 442 -22.77 9.14 14.70
N ILE A 443 -22.54 10.29 14.04
CA ILE A 443 -23.41 10.84 13.01
C ILE A 443 -22.75 10.75 11.64
N ILE A 444 -23.52 10.36 10.63
CA ILE A 444 -23.12 10.53 9.22
C ILE A 444 -23.38 11.98 8.82
N LYS A 445 -22.34 12.65 8.34
CA LYS A 445 -22.38 14.00 7.80
C LYS A 445 -22.23 13.96 6.28
N THR A 446 -22.84 14.92 5.60
CA THR A 446 -22.62 15.15 4.17
C THR A 446 -22.00 16.50 3.94
N ILE A 447 -21.05 16.54 3.01
CA ILE A 447 -20.33 17.73 2.61
C ILE A 447 -20.55 17.91 1.11
N ASP A 448 -21.19 19.00 0.72
CA ASP A 448 -21.40 19.31 -0.70
C ASP A 448 -20.10 19.87 -1.30
N LYS A 449 -19.58 19.28 -2.39
CA LYS A 449 -18.29 19.72 -2.95
C LYS A 449 -18.35 21.11 -3.61
N LYS A 450 -19.55 21.57 -3.99
CA LYS A 450 -19.75 22.86 -4.68
C LYS A 450 -20.02 23.98 -3.69
N THR A 451 -20.90 23.77 -2.70
CA THR A 451 -21.23 24.79 -1.69
C THR A 451 -20.31 24.71 -0.48
N GLU A 452 -19.59 23.58 -0.32
CA GLU A 452 -18.74 23.24 0.83
C GLU A 452 -19.52 23.27 2.17
N GLU A 453 -20.85 23.16 2.10
CA GLU A 453 -21.74 23.10 3.26
C GLU A 453 -21.68 21.71 3.90
N VAL A 454 -21.72 21.67 5.23
CA VAL A 454 -21.81 20.43 6.00
C VAL A 454 -23.16 20.35 6.68
N ILE A 455 -23.86 19.24 6.44
CA ILE A 455 -25.12 18.93 7.12
C ILE A 455 -25.03 17.56 7.79
N GLU A 456 -25.70 17.41 8.93
CA GLU A 456 -25.92 16.11 9.55
C GLU A 456 -26.98 15.35 8.74
N LEU A 457 -26.57 14.24 8.14
CA LEU A 457 -27.48 13.38 7.38
C LEU A 457 -28.29 12.53 8.34
N SER A 458 -27.62 11.72 9.16
CA SER A 458 -28.32 10.84 10.11
C SER A 458 -28.88 11.64 11.28
N LYS A 459 -30.15 11.45 11.60
CA LYS A 459 -30.83 12.19 12.69
C LYS A 459 -30.52 11.66 14.09
N THR A 460 -30.00 10.44 14.19
CA THR A 460 -29.71 9.75 15.44
C THR A 460 -28.30 9.17 15.41
N PRO A 461 -27.53 9.24 16.52
CA PRO A 461 -26.24 8.58 16.62
C PRO A 461 -26.33 7.06 16.40
N ILE A 462 -25.36 6.51 15.67
CA ILE A 462 -25.23 5.09 15.39
C ILE A 462 -24.13 4.53 16.29
N PHE A 463 -24.48 3.56 17.13
CA PHE A 463 -23.53 2.91 18.04
C PHE A 463 -23.43 1.42 17.72
N PHE A 464 -22.19 0.93 17.63
CA PHE A 464 -21.89 -0.47 17.42
C PHE A 464 -21.72 -1.18 18.77
N GLN A 465 -22.13 -2.44 18.82
CA GLN A 465 -22.02 -3.29 20.00
C GLN A 465 -20.66 -4.01 20.03
N GLY A 466 -20.34 -4.65 21.16
CA GLY A 466 -19.09 -5.42 21.29
C GLY A 466 -17.82 -4.59 21.46
N LYS A 467 -17.94 -3.30 21.82
CA LYS A 467 -16.84 -2.31 21.84
C LYS A 467 -16.20 -2.10 20.46
N GLU A 468 -16.97 -2.32 19.41
CA GLU A 468 -16.57 -1.97 18.05
C GLU A 468 -17.00 -0.54 17.71
N SER A 469 -16.36 0.01 16.68
CA SER A 469 -16.77 1.24 16.00
C SER A 469 -16.79 0.96 14.51
N PRO A 470 -17.57 1.72 13.72
CA PRO A 470 -17.51 1.61 12.26
C PRO A 470 -16.06 1.67 11.77
N ARG A 471 -15.75 0.81 10.81
CA ARG A 471 -14.44 0.74 10.14
C ARG A 471 -14.51 1.06 8.67
N GLN A 472 -15.69 0.95 8.06
CA GLN A 472 -15.93 1.22 6.67
C GLN A 472 -17.28 1.92 6.46
N LEU A 473 -17.31 2.84 5.51
CA LEU A 473 -18.49 3.48 4.95
C LEU A 473 -18.54 3.20 3.44
N GLU A 474 -19.71 2.78 2.96
CA GLU A 474 -19.99 2.53 1.54
C GLU A 474 -21.30 3.22 1.16
N VAL A 475 -21.36 3.81 -0.04
CA VAL A 475 -22.61 4.32 -0.60
C VAL A 475 -23.25 3.23 -1.45
N LEU A 476 -24.49 2.87 -1.12
CA LEU A 476 -25.36 1.98 -1.89
C LEU A 476 -26.37 2.81 -2.69
N GLU A 477 -27.11 2.15 -3.59
CA GLU A 477 -28.11 2.82 -4.44
C GLU A 477 -29.19 3.57 -3.64
N ASP A 478 -29.53 3.12 -2.44
CA ASP A 478 -30.63 3.65 -1.63
C ASP A 478 -30.20 4.16 -0.23
N GLY A 479 -28.90 4.25 0.04
CA GLY A 479 -28.40 4.81 1.29
C GLY A 479 -26.92 4.58 1.57
N ILE A 480 -26.55 4.79 2.82
CA ILE A 480 -25.18 4.70 3.33
C ILE A 480 -25.07 3.49 4.24
N PHE A 481 -24.17 2.57 3.90
CA PHE A 481 -23.86 1.38 4.66
C PHE A 481 -22.60 1.61 5.51
N LEU A 482 -22.67 1.19 6.78
CA LEU A 482 -21.55 1.21 7.72
C LEU A 482 -21.31 -0.21 8.22
N ASN A 483 -20.06 -0.61 8.36
CA ASN A 483 -19.74 -1.89 8.98
C ASN A 483 -18.44 -1.89 9.79
N SER A 484 -18.34 -2.89 10.65
CA SER A 484 -17.12 -3.34 11.32
C SER A 484 -17.03 -4.86 11.13
N ASP A 485 -16.31 -5.56 12.00
CA ASP A 485 -16.16 -7.01 11.90
C ASP A 485 -17.46 -7.74 12.24
N GLN A 486 -18.23 -7.21 13.20
CA GLN A 486 -19.41 -7.88 13.76
C GLN A 486 -20.68 -7.01 13.72
N ASN A 487 -20.60 -5.77 13.27
CA ASN A 487 -21.74 -4.86 13.19
C ASN A 487 -21.96 -4.36 11.77
N VAL A 488 -23.23 -4.17 11.42
CA VAL A 488 -23.67 -3.53 10.17
C VAL A 488 -24.78 -2.53 10.46
N ALA A 489 -24.79 -1.42 9.73
CA ALA A 489 -25.85 -0.43 9.79
C ALA A 489 -26.12 0.16 8.40
N LYS A 490 -27.34 0.64 8.18
CA LYS A 490 -27.70 1.39 6.97
C LYS A 490 -28.55 2.60 7.31
N VAL A 491 -28.25 3.72 6.67
CA VAL A 491 -28.97 4.99 6.78
C VAL A 491 -29.41 5.44 5.40
N LYS A 492 -30.68 5.78 5.21
CA LYS A 492 -31.19 6.29 3.94
C LYS A 492 -30.68 7.70 3.65
N PHE A 493 -30.75 8.12 2.39
CA PHE A 493 -30.39 9.48 2.00
C PHE A 493 -31.29 10.57 2.62
N ASP A 494 -32.43 10.22 3.21
CA ASP A 494 -33.28 11.12 3.99
C ASP A 494 -32.86 11.26 5.48
N GLY A 495 -31.80 10.55 5.88
CA GLY A 495 -31.27 10.55 7.24
C GLY A 495 -31.87 9.52 8.18
N THR A 496 -32.82 8.71 7.71
CA THR A 496 -33.48 7.68 8.52
C THR A 496 -32.59 6.45 8.65
N THR A 497 -32.28 6.04 9.88
CA THR A 497 -31.61 4.76 10.15
C THR A 497 -32.55 3.61 9.81
N GLU A 498 -32.18 2.80 8.83
CA GLU A 498 -32.99 1.65 8.39
C GLU A 498 -32.74 0.43 9.28
N TYR A 499 -31.47 0.14 9.59
CA TYR A 499 -31.12 -0.88 10.57
C TYR A 499 -29.76 -0.63 11.23
N VAL A 500 -29.60 -1.23 12.41
CA VAL A 500 -28.32 -1.51 13.06
C VAL A 500 -28.39 -2.95 13.58
N LYS A 501 -27.45 -3.80 13.17
CA LYS A 501 -27.44 -5.24 13.50
C LYS A 501 -26.06 -5.64 14.01
N TYR A 502 -26.07 -6.49 15.02
CA TYR A 502 -24.87 -7.04 15.64
C TYR A 502 -24.94 -8.56 15.59
N TYR A 503 -23.87 -9.17 15.09
CA TYR A 503 -23.67 -10.61 15.04
C TYR A 503 -22.51 -10.93 15.97
N PRO A 504 -22.73 -11.61 17.12
CA PRO A 504 -21.64 -11.82 18.07
C PRO A 504 -20.52 -12.69 17.49
N ALA A 505 -19.27 -12.28 17.74
CA ALA A 505 -18.10 -13.10 17.44
C ALA A 505 -18.08 -14.39 18.30
N PRO A 506 -17.47 -15.48 17.81
CA PRO A 506 -17.21 -16.67 18.61
C PRO A 506 -16.33 -16.35 19.84
N ARG A 507 -16.60 -17.01 20.98
CA ARG A 507 -15.92 -16.71 22.25
C ARG A 507 -14.59 -17.45 22.47
N GLU A 508 -14.35 -18.54 21.78
CA GLU A 508 -13.19 -19.43 21.97
C GLU A 508 -11.88 -18.87 21.36
N GLU A 509 -10.71 -19.21 21.93
CA GLU A 509 -9.43 -18.56 21.61
C GLU A 509 -8.91 -18.80 20.18
N GLY A 510 -8.92 -20.04 19.68
CA GLY A 510 -8.56 -20.36 18.29
C GLY A 510 -9.41 -19.62 17.22
N TRP A 511 -10.62 -19.20 17.56
CA TRP A 511 -11.60 -18.58 16.70
C TRP A 511 -11.40 -17.08 16.71
N LYS A 512 -11.02 -16.52 17.87
CA LYS A 512 -10.47 -15.16 17.92
C LYS A 512 -9.25 -15.02 17.02
N ARG A 513 -8.36 -16.02 16.98
CA ARG A 513 -7.22 -16.01 16.05
C ARG A 513 -7.69 -16.05 14.60
N ALA A 514 -8.59 -16.96 14.23
CA ALA A 514 -9.14 -17.04 12.87
C ALA A 514 -9.83 -15.72 12.45
N LEU A 515 -10.62 -15.13 13.35
CA LEU A 515 -11.25 -13.82 13.16
C LEU A 515 -10.20 -12.73 12.95
N LEU A 516 -9.15 -12.66 13.78
CA LEU A 516 -8.07 -11.68 13.62
C LEU A 516 -7.37 -11.80 12.26
N TYR A 517 -7.11 -13.03 11.77
CA TYR A 517 -6.55 -13.25 10.44
C TYR A 517 -7.49 -12.75 9.34
N ALA A 518 -8.78 -13.10 9.41
CA ALA A 518 -9.77 -12.65 8.44
C ALA A 518 -9.99 -11.14 8.47
N SER A 519 -10.02 -10.54 9.67
CA SER A 519 -10.11 -9.09 9.86
C SER A 519 -8.87 -8.38 9.33
N ALA A 520 -7.67 -8.95 9.49
CA ALA A 520 -6.44 -8.39 8.92
C ALA A 520 -6.47 -8.44 7.38
N ALA A 521 -6.88 -9.57 6.80
CA ALA A 521 -7.06 -9.70 5.35
C ALA A 521 -8.10 -8.71 4.80
N ARG A 522 -9.23 -8.53 5.51
CA ARG A 522 -10.24 -7.52 5.16
C ARG A 522 -9.74 -6.10 5.33
N ALA A 523 -8.99 -5.81 6.40
CA ALA A 523 -8.46 -4.47 6.63
C ALA A 523 -7.56 -4.02 5.48
N LEU A 524 -6.76 -4.93 4.91
CA LEU A 524 -5.95 -4.68 3.71
C LEU A 524 -6.80 -4.37 2.47
N LEU A 525 -7.98 -4.98 2.32
CA LEU A 525 -8.93 -4.67 1.23
C LEU A 525 -9.75 -3.39 1.48
N ILE A 526 -10.09 -3.08 2.74
CA ILE A 526 -10.92 -1.94 3.15
C ILE A 526 -10.14 -0.63 3.11
N SER A 527 -8.91 -0.65 3.62
CA SER A 527 -7.97 0.46 3.47
C SER A 527 -7.74 0.80 1.99
N ALA A 528 -7.96 -0.23 1.18
CA ALA A 528 -7.93 -0.23 -0.26
C ALA A 528 -9.34 0.06 -0.92
N GLN A 529 -10.37 0.55 -0.23
CA GLN A 529 -11.62 1.00 -0.89
C GLN A 529 -11.94 2.48 -0.68
N SER A 530 -11.07 3.22 0.01
CA SER A 530 -11.25 4.66 0.20
C SER A 530 -11.19 5.42 -1.14
N HIS A 531 -12.36 5.84 -1.65
CA HIS A 531 -12.53 6.53 -2.94
C HIS A 531 -12.19 8.03 -2.90
N LEU A 532 -11.97 8.60 -1.71
CA LEU A 532 -11.86 10.04 -1.49
C LEU A 532 -10.45 10.60 -1.60
N ILE A 533 -9.45 9.76 -1.84
CA ILE A 533 -8.07 10.23 -1.97
C ILE A 533 -7.86 10.64 -3.43
N SER A 534 -8.03 11.94 -3.70
CA SER A 534 -7.70 12.53 -5.00
C SER A 534 -6.46 13.42 -4.88
N GLY A 535 -5.39 13.06 -5.58
CA GLY A 535 -4.11 13.76 -5.51
C GLY A 535 -2.98 12.76 -5.51
N SER A 536 -1.95 13.01 -6.33
CA SER A 536 -0.73 12.20 -6.30
C SER A 536 -0.06 12.40 -4.94
N ILE A 537 -0.19 11.43 -4.04
CA ILE A 537 0.71 11.33 -2.89
C ILE A 537 2.10 11.18 -3.47
N ALA A 538 3.03 12.03 -3.03
CA ALA A 538 4.43 11.81 -3.35
C ALA A 538 4.87 10.51 -2.67
N THR A 539 4.83 9.42 -3.43
CA THR A 539 5.26 8.09 -2.97
C THR A 539 6.67 8.22 -2.41
N ILE A 540 6.78 7.97 -1.12
CA ILE A 540 8.05 7.86 -0.43
C ILE A 540 8.73 6.61 -0.99
N GLU A 541 9.81 6.76 -1.77
CA GLU A 541 10.74 5.67 -2.14
C GLU A 541 11.53 5.17 -0.92
N ARG A 542 10.88 4.91 0.22
CA ARG A 542 11.53 4.32 1.41
C ARG A 542 11.12 2.86 1.52
N ASP A 543 12.12 2.00 1.70
CA ASP A 543 12.01 0.60 2.16
C ASP A 543 11.37 0.44 3.56
N VAL A 544 10.95 1.55 4.19
CA VAL A 544 10.23 1.55 5.48
C VAL A 544 8.70 1.62 5.29
N ALA A 545 8.21 1.76 4.05
CA ALA A 545 6.79 1.92 3.74
C ALA A 545 5.93 0.64 3.83
N LYS A 546 6.44 -0.47 4.39
CA LYS A 546 5.59 -1.66 4.62
C LYS A 546 4.43 -1.40 5.61
N LYS A 547 4.39 -0.26 6.32
CA LYS A 547 3.38 0.01 7.37
C LYS A 547 2.33 1.07 7.04
N ASP A 548 2.66 2.11 6.27
CA ASP A 548 1.74 3.25 6.02
C ASP A 548 1.08 3.24 4.62
N LEU A 549 1.46 2.30 3.76
CA LEU A 549 0.81 2.07 2.45
C LEU A 549 -0.62 1.55 2.56
N ALA A 550 -1.07 1.13 3.75
CA ALA A 550 -2.41 0.60 3.94
C ALA A 550 -3.49 1.59 3.45
N THR A 551 -3.28 2.90 3.57
CA THR A 551 -4.36 3.88 3.44
C THR A 551 -4.79 4.25 2.02
N ALA A 552 -4.05 3.83 0.97
CA ALA A 552 -4.43 4.11 -0.41
C ALA A 552 -5.41 3.05 -0.95
N GLY A 553 -6.55 3.45 -1.49
CA GLY A 553 -7.53 2.56 -2.14
C GLY A 553 -6.91 1.56 -3.15
N PHE A 554 -7.22 0.25 -3.14
CA PHE A 554 -7.05 -0.84 -4.11
C PHE A 554 -7.26 -0.34 -5.52
N ILE A 555 -8.32 0.44 -5.77
CA ILE A 555 -8.57 0.98 -7.11
C ILE A 555 -7.46 1.94 -7.54
N SER A 556 -6.98 2.80 -6.63
CA SER A 556 -5.85 3.71 -6.87
C SER A 556 -4.51 2.95 -6.90
N GLN A 557 -4.26 2.06 -5.93
CA GLN A 557 -3.05 1.25 -5.82
C GLN A 557 -2.89 0.35 -7.04
N VAL A 558 -3.86 -0.53 -7.30
CA VAL A 558 -3.83 -1.46 -8.43
C VAL A 558 -3.95 -0.72 -9.75
N GLY A 559 -4.82 0.31 -9.83
CA GLY A 559 -4.97 1.12 -11.04
C GLY A 559 -3.65 1.79 -11.44
N ASN A 560 -3.03 2.54 -10.54
CA ASN A 560 -1.76 3.23 -10.83
C ASN A 560 -0.60 2.26 -11.00
N ALA A 561 -0.50 1.25 -10.14
CA ALA A 561 0.59 0.28 -10.18
C ALA A 561 0.61 -0.55 -11.45
N TYR A 562 -0.55 -1.06 -11.87
CA TYR A 562 -0.64 -1.92 -13.05
C TYR A 562 -0.85 -1.11 -14.35
N SER A 563 -1.29 0.16 -14.30
CA SER A 563 -1.42 1.00 -15.50
C SER A 563 -0.13 1.05 -16.32
N ASN A 564 1.02 1.21 -15.66
CA ASN A 564 2.33 1.25 -16.34
C ASN A 564 2.73 -0.12 -16.94
N LEU A 565 2.18 -1.22 -16.43
CA LEU A 565 2.40 -2.56 -16.97
C LEU A 565 1.62 -2.81 -18.27
N GLY A 566 0.49 -2.12 -18.47
CA GLY A 566 -0.31 -2.25 -19.69
C GLY A 566 0.39 -1.72 -20.95
N THR A 567 1.40 -0.87 -20.80
CA THR A 567 2.25 -0.38 -21.91
C THR A 567 3.57 -1.13 -22.03
N ALA A 568 3.84 -2.09 -21.13
CA ALA A 568 5.10 -2.81 -21.13
C ALA A 568 5.15 -3.91 -22.21
N ALA A 569 6.36 -4.21 -22.69
CA ALA A 569 6.56 -5.21 -23.74
C ALA A 569 6.31 -6.65 -23.26
N SER A 570 6.55 -6.95 -21.98
CA SER A 570 6.42 -8.31 -21.43
C SER A 570 4.98 -8.83 -21.42
N SER A 571 4.79 -10.09 -21.82
CA SER A 571 3.48 -10.77 -21.73
C SER A 571 2.99 -10.92 -20.29
N TYR A 572 3.90 -11.09 -19.31
CA TYR A 572 3.54 -11.18 -17.90
C TYR A 572 2.92 -9.87 -17.39
N ALA A 573 3.52 -8.73 -17.76
CA ALA A 573 3.00 -7.40 -17.41
C ALA A 573 1.59 -7.17 -17.98
N ASN A 574 1.39 -7.54 -19.25
CA ASN A 574 0.10 -7.43 -19.94
C ASN A 574 -0.99 -8.31 -19.31
N GLU A 575 -0.66 -9.55 -18.92
CA GLU A 575 -1.60 -10.43 -18.22
C GLU A 575 -1.97 -9.88 -16.85
N ALA A 576 -0.97 -9.40 -16.09
CA ALA A 576 -1.17 -8.82 -14.78
C ALA A 576 -2.11 -7.61 -14.86
N PHE A 577 -1.88 -6.71 -15.82
CA PHE A 577 -2.74 -5.55 -16.09
C PHE A 577 -4.18 -5.95 -16.43
N ARG A 578 -4.36 -6.95 -17.31
CA ARG A 578 -5.69 -7.45 -17.68
C ARG A 578 -6.46 -7.97 -16.47
N ARG A 579 -5.78 -8.75 -15.61
CA ARG A 579 -6.37 -9.35 -14.40
C ARG A 579 -6.70 -8.30 -13.33
N ALA A 580 -5.78 -7.37 -13.11
CA ALA A 580 -5.96 -6.22 -12.25
C ALA A 580 -7.19 -5.39 -12.66
N ASN A 581 -7.32 -5.05 -13.94
CA ASN A 581 -8.47 -4.29 -14.45
C ASN A 581 -9.80 -5.04 -14.32
N ALA A 582 -9.81 -6.35 -14.57
CA ALA A 582 -11.01 -7.17 -14.38
C ALA A 582 -11.47 -7.12 -12.90
N ARG A 583 -10.53 -7.20 -11.95
CA ARG A 583 -10.84 -7.11 -10.51
C ARG A 583 -11.26 -5.71 -10.10
N ILE A 584 -10.61 -4.65 -10.59
CA ILE A 584 -11.05 -3.25 -10.36
C ILE A 584 -12.50 -3.06 -10.85
N THR A 585 -12.82 -3.60 -12.02
CA THR A 585 -14.17 -3.53 -12.59
C THR A 585 -15.18 -4.28 -11.72
N ALA A 586 -14.82 -5.46 -11.22
CA ALA A 586 -15.65 -6.23 -10.30
C ALA A 586 -15.88 -5.48 -8.97
N THR A 587 -14.86 -4.81 -8.42
CA THR A 587 -15.01 -3.99 -7.20
C THR A 587 -15.97 -2.81 -7.41
N LYS A 588 -15.93 -2.14 -8.58
CA LYS A 588 -16.83 -1.01 -8.90
C LYS A 588 -18.30 -1.40 -8.96
N SER A 589 -18.61 -2.67 -9.24
CA SER A 589 -19.99 -3.13 -9.34
C SER A 589 -20.65 -3.28 -7.96
N GLY A 590 -19.89 -3.15 -6.87
CA GLY A 590 -20.38 -3.35 -5.51
C GLY A 590 -20.86 -4.78 -5.25
N ARG A 591 -21.05 -5.12 -3.99
CA ARG A 591 -21.85 -6.29 -3.61
C ARG A 591 -22.90 -5.86 -2.62
N ASP A 592 -24.06 -6.47 -2.71
CA ASP A 592 -25.18 -6.27 -1.78
C ASP A 592 -25.05 -7.13 -0.52
N PHE A 593 -23.92 -7.81 -0.28
CA PHE A 593 -23.65 -8.58 0.93
C PHE A 593 -22.19 -8.50 1.41
N MET A 594 -21.97 -8.86 2.68
CA MET A 594 -20.67 -9.14 3.27
C MET A 594 -20.71 -10.42 4.11
N PHE A 595 -19.55 -11.01 4.39
CA PHE A 595 -19.46 -12.17 5.28
C PHE A 595 -19.15 -11.75 6.71
N ILE A 596 -19.83 -12.33 7.70
CA ILE A 596 -19.53 -12.12 9.13
C ILE A 596 -19.35 -13.48 9.81
N MET A 597 -18.20 -13.69 10.45
CA MET A 597 -17.97 -14.89 11.25
C MET A 597 -18.73 -14.79 12.56
N SER A 598 -19.62 -15.75 12.81
CA SER A 598 -20.43 -15.83 14.03
C SER A 598 -20.58 -17.28 14.50
N GLN A 599 -21.39 -17.50 15.54
CA GLN A 599 -21.68 -18.81 16.12
C GLN A 599 -23.18 -19.05 16.18
N GLN A 600 -23.64 -20.19 15.66
CA GLN A 600 -25.03 -20.64 15.70
C GLN A 600 -25.10 -22.09 16.17
N ASP A 601 -25.96 -22.38 17.15
CA ASP A 601 -26.13 -23.74 17.71
C ASP A 601 -24.82 -24.45 18.10
N LYS A 602 -23.84 -23.67 18.59
CA LYS A 602 -22.45 -24.05 18.93
C LYS A 602 -21.52 -24.24 17.73
N GLU A 603 -22.03 -24.29 16.50
CA GLU A 603 -21.24 -24.35 15.28
C GLU A 603 -20.78 -22.96 14.83
N ILE A 604 -19.63 -22.91 14.15
CA ILE A 604 -19.10 -21.68 13.59
C ILE A 604 -19.56 -21.53 12.17
N VAL A 605 -20.00 -20.33 11.83
CA VAL A 605 -20.56 -20.03 10.52
C VAL A 605 -20.00 -18.72 9.99
N LEU A 606 -19.82 -18.65 8.67
CA LEU A 606 -19.72 -17.38 7.96
C LEU A 606 -21.11 -17.01 7.46
N LEU A 607 -21.72 -16.02 8.09
CA LEU A 607 -23.02 -15.49 7.68
C LEU A 607 -22.84 -14.62 6.45
N LYS A 608 -23.60 -14.89 5.38
CA LYS A 608 -23.82 -13.96 4.26
C LYS A 608 -24.85 -12.94 4.73
N VAL A 609 -24.39 -11.75 5.12
CA VAL A 609 -25.22 -10.66 5.62
C VAL A 609 -25.47 -9.67 4.50
N SER A 610 -26.74 -9.42 4.19
CA SER A 610 -27.15 -8.43 3.19
C SER A 610 -26.87 -7.01 3.68
N LYS A 611 -26.24 -6.20 2.82
CA LYS A 611 -26.05 -4.76 3.00
C LYS A 611 -27.34 -3.97 2.71
N ILE A 612 -28.36 -4.59 2.14
CA ILE A 612 -29.65 -3.95 1.86
C ILE A 612 -30.58 -4.07 3.07
N THR A 613 -30.63 -5.25 3.69
CA THR A 613 -31.58 -5.56 4.78
C THR A 613 -30.93 -5.68 6.16
N GLY A 614 -29.60 -5.85 6.20
CA GLY A 614 -28.85 -6.14 7.42
C GLY A 614 -29.09 -7.54 7.97
N GLN A 615 -29.84 -8.39 7.27
CA GLN A 615 -30.18 -9.75 7.72
C GLN A 615 -29.18 -10.77 7.18
N ALA A 616 -29.01 -11.87 7.91
CA ALA A 616 -28.30 -13.03 7.38
C ALA A 616 -29.24 -13.76 6.41
N GLU A 617 -28.79 -13.96 5.18
CA GLU A 617 -29.57 -14.58 4.10
C GLU A 617 -29.02 -15.96 3.71
N GLY A 618 -27.83 -16.27 4.20
CA GLY A 618 -27.25 -17.59 4.08
C GLY A 618 -26.05 -17.75 4.99
N GLN A 619 -25.49 -18.95 5.00
CA GLN A 619 -24.32 -19.26 5.79
C GLN A 619 -23.38 -20.26 5.13
N VAL A 620 -22.11 -20.23 5.52
CA VAL A 620 -21.18 -21.33 5.30
C VAL A 620 -20.82 -21.92 6.65
N ALA A 621 -21.25 -23.16 6.90
CA ALA A 621 -20.82 -23.89 8.07
C ALA A 621 -19.31 -24.18 8.00
N LEU A 622 -18.57 -23.69 8.99
CA LEU A 622 -17.15 -24.01 9.21
C LEU A 622 -16.99 -25.18 10.20
N GLY A 623 -18.10 -25.82 10.57
CA GLY A 623 -18.15 -26.97 11.46
C GLY A 623 -17.67 -26.67 12.88
N ASN A 624 -17.20 -27.73 13.56
CA ASN A 624 -16.63 -27.68 14.92
C ASN A 624 -15.10 -27.55 14.90
N ASP A 625 -14.51 -27.12 13.78
CA ASP A 625 -13.07 -26.92 13.69
C ASP A 625 -12.63 -25.80 14.64
N ARG A 626 -11.59 -26.09 15.42
CA ARG A 626 -11.04 -25.14 16.39
C ARG A 626 -10.23 -24.02 15.76
N THR A 627 -9.73 -24.29 14.56
CA THR A 627 -8.86 -23.40 13.79
C THR A 627 -9.25 -23.50 12.32
N PRO A 628 -10.46 -23.06 11.95
CA PRO A 628 -10.96 -23.22 10.58
C PRO A 628 -10.02 -22.50 9.60
N ASN A 629 -9.51 -23.24 8.63
CA ASN A 629 -8.67 -22.70 7.58
C ASN A 629 -9.54 -22.36 6.36
N TYR A 630 -9.73 -21.07 6.11
CA TYR A 630 -10.48 -20.58 4.96
C TYR A 630 -9.86 -19.32 4.38
N ALA A 631 -10.14 -19.06 3.11
CA ALA A 631 -9.81 -17.83 2.42
C ALA A 631 -11.09 -17.23 1.81
N VAL A 632 -11.19 -15.91 1.79
CA VAL A 632 -12.32 -15.19 1.21
C VAL A 632 -11.80 -14.28 0.11
N ASP A 633 -12.32 -14.43 -1.10
CA ASP A 633 -12.18 -13.42 -2.15
C ASP A 633 -13.36 -12.46 -2.03
N ASP A 634 -13.16 -11.41 -1.23
CA ASP A 634 -14.12 -10.31 -1.06
C ASP A 634 -14.22 -9.41 -2.30
N ILE A 635 -13.71 -9.79 -3.48
CA ILE A 635 -14.07 -9.15 -4.76
C ILE A 635 -15.10 -10.02 -5.47
N THR A 636 -14.87 -11.33 -5.52
CA THR A 636 -15.78 -12.25 -6.20
C THR A 636 -16.86 -12.82 -5.29
N GLY A 637 -16.84 -12.60 -3.97
CA GLY A 637 -17.82 -13.20 -3.05
C GLY A 637 -17.66 -14.72 -2.92
N GLN A 638 -16.43 -15.22 -3.13
CA GLN A 638 -16.12 -16.64 -3.12
C GLN A 638 -15.33 -17.00 -1.87
N ILE A 639 -15.73 -18.11 -1.22
CA ILE A 639 -15.06 -18.66 -0.03
C ILE A 639 -14.40 -19.97 -0.43
N TYR A 640 -13.20 -20.21 0.09
CA TYR A 640 -12.49 -21.48 0.00
C TYR A 640 -12.30 -21.99 1.40
N TYR A 641 -12.89 -23.13 1.75
CA TYR A 641 -12.80 -23.70 3.08
C TYR A 641 -12.12 -25.06 3.04
N LEU A 642 -11.07 -25.23 3.84
CA LEU A 642 -10.41 -26.51 4.06
C LEU A 642 -11.26 -27.36 5.01
N THR A 643 -11.88 -28.39 4.48
CA THR A 643 -12.62 -29.40 5.24
C THR A 643 -11.70 -30.57 5.57
N GLY A 644 -11.57 -30.91 6.85
CA GLY A 644 -10.59 -31.89 7.30
C GLY A 644 -9.17 -31.35 7.10
N ASN A 645 -8.30 -32.11 6.43
CA ASN A 645 -6.91 -31.69 6.20
C ASN A 645 -6.49 -31.73 4.73
N ASN A 646 -7.36 -32.15 3.81
CA ASN A 646 -6.99 -32.39 2.41
C ASN A 646 -8.14 -32.15 1.40
N LYS A 647 -9.22 -31.47 1.80
CA LYS A 647 -10.33 -31.16 0.90
C LYS A 647 -10.64 -29.67 0.93
N ILE A 648 -10.59 -29.00 -0.22
CA ILE A 648 -11.05 -27.62 -0.34
C ILE A 648 -12.46 -27.61 -0.93
N THR A 649 -13.39 -27.01 -0.22
CA THR A 649 -14.74 -26.75 -0.71
C THR A 649 -14.85 -25.26 -1.01
N SER A 650 -15.24 -24.93 -2.23
CA SER A 650 -15.50 -23.55 -2.61
C SER A 650 -16.99 -23.25 -2.62
N TYR A 651 -17.35 -22.14 -1.98
CA TYR A 651 -18.71 -21.61 -1.92
C TYR A 651 -18.78 -20.30 -2.67
N LYS A 652 -19.84 -20.09 -3.45
CA LYS A 652 -20.08 -18.84 -4.16
C LYS A 652 -21.36 -18.21 -3.63
N ALA A 653 -21.21 -17.05 -3.00
CA ALA A 653 -22.35 -16.19 -2.74
C ALA A 653 -22.60 -15.33 -3.98
N ASN A 654 -23.85 -15.30 -4.42
CA ASN A 654 -24.35 -14.40 -5.44
C ASN A 654 -25.06 -13.23 -4.79
#